data_AF-W2EVW0-F1
#
_entry.id   AF-W2EVW0-F1
#
_cell.length_a   1.000
_cell.length_b   1.000
_cell.length_c   1.000
_cell.angle_alpha   90.00
_cell.angle_beta   90.00
_cell.angle_gamma   90.00
#
_symmetry.space_group_name_H-M   'P 1'
#
loop_
_entity.id
_entity.type
_entity.pdbx_description
1 polymer ?
#
loop_
_entity_poly.entity_id
_entity_poly.type
_entity_poly.pdbx_seq_one_letter_code
_entity_poly.pdbx_strand_id
1 'polypeptide(L)'
;MDVDIWAWVGGTQRELHEAGNTGLAMALGDVPGQALEGRYAQLDVVAPAVAQHAESLGQPWLELFARYWHLLGRVGDRANGAVALEDAASLVEFAQRDDVRDCPAAPGAVEVLAMAQANTDGPGFAGTRLAALGAALDGVGPDSLAFSGLATQYVLALIDAGQAGEAVAYAEAAVERLRGAGREAGWELGAASARALLGAGRADDALAALDASAGLKPDDPVAKGRREALLRSLVLATLGRTEEAVDALPDLDVVGDHPREWVEWGRTVRLLASSGSIANTWQLGRILRQWITYFETIGGHRARFELALTAGHLAVARQGLWQARLLALYAEGVLADLTSTEGLAERVAELRAAVERASELPAPGPTDELVAYFDAADGRTADPERWVGWLWPLSGTDLEATRRHTTTLGFLGYAATGADLYWKTLAEDADPAQAGEEDISYLTGLLIEAGQDERVEELAARLPAAAGHLARARLHRARERWEETAAEAEAAVAAEPSLEGRRLWSGAVQQLGDNAKAAEIIRPLLDSGEGEEEDVWRLIVLSTAVEDWATVRVAAAKLGMPIEPGEGPIEEEWHLIRTILPAPDGSQREVLAVRTGPATARLAIPQPRGMEYNAGDVVVIDPRPLEPIPEDPKERESFVVPFAGVTMLRPGGYTSWFFDGAAPSEEEWTEFNEVLAERGWPMWVYSDENYRVTHPATGEQLPGVFGWIAIPPGSRPAELDAVLDDVTEQWSHPLAWLDLAREVGIEAERHERISKEYGL
;
A
#
# COMPACT_ATOMS: atom_id res chain seq x y z
N MET A 1 -5.31 20.50 -35.60
CA MET A 1 -5.29 19.04 -35.84
C MET A 1 -5.76 18.44 -34.55
N ASP A 2 -6.91 17.76 -34.55
CA ASP A 2 -7.35 16.98 -33.39
C ASP A 2 -6.39 15.80 -33.27
N VAL A 3 -5.46 15.90 -32.31
CA VAL A 3 -4.61 14.79 -31.94
C VAL A 3 -5.26 14.17 -30.70
N ASP A 4 -5.90 13.02 -30.89
CA ASP A 4 -6.30 12.17 -29.78
C ASP A 4 -5.04 11.75 -29.01
N ILE A 5 -5.00 12.05 -27.70
CA ILE A 5 -3.84 11.75 -26.86
C ILE A 5 -3.51 10.26 -26.89
N TRP A 6 -4.51 9.37 -27.01
CA TRP A 6 -4.29 7.93 -27.06
C TRP A 6 -3.74 7.48 -28.42
N ALA A 7 -4.15 8.15 -29.50
CA ALA A 7 -3.55 7.97 -30.81
C ALA A 7 -2.09 8.45 -30.83
N TRP A 8 -1.79 9.56 -30.14
CA TRP A 8 -0.42 10.05 -29.95
C TRP A 8 0.40 9.08 -29.09
N VAL A 9 -0.10 8.64 -27.93
CA VAL A 9 0.57 7.64 -27.07
C VAL A 9 0.89 6.39 -27.87
N GLY A 10 -0.10 5.81 -28.56
CA GLY A 10 0.13 4.62 -29.37
C GLY A 10 1.10 4.85 -30.54
N GLY A 11 1.14 6.06 -31.12
CA GLY A 11 2.14 6.47 -32.10
C GLY A 11 3.54 6.52 -31.52
N THR A 12 3.71 7.25 -30.41
CA THR A 12 4.97 7.40 -29.68
C THR A 12 5.48 6.05 -29.18
N GLN A 13 4.62 5.15 -28.71
CA GLN A 13 5.01 3.78 -28.33
C GLN A 13 5.62 3.01 -29.51
N ARG A 14 5.02 3.09 -30.71
CA ARG A 14 5.57 2.45 -31.91
C ARG A 14 6.91 3.06 -32.29
N GLU A 15 7.03 4.38 -32.31
CA GLU A 15 8.28 5.09 -32.62
C GLU A 15 9.41 4.73 -31.64
N LEU A 16 9.09 4.65 -30.34
CA LEU A 16 10.03 4.24 -29.31
C LEU A 16 10.47 2.79 -29.47
N HIS A 17 9.54 1.89 -29.80
CA HIS A 17 9.85 0.48 -30.06
C HIS A 17 10.75 0.32 -31.30
N GLU A 18 10.44 1.01 -32.40
CA GLU A 18 11.25 1.03 -33.63
C GLU A 18 12.65 1.62 -33.41
N ALA A 19 12.78 2.57 -32.46
CA ALA A 19 14.06 3.16 -32.06
C ALA A 19 14.85 2.32 -31.04
N GLY A 20 14.37 1.12 -30.67
CA GLY A 20 15.03 0.22 -29.72
C GLY A 20 14.80 0.55 -28.24
N ASN A 21 13.88 1.47 -27.92
CA ASN A 21 13.51 1.86 -26.56
C ASN A 21 12.27 1.08 -26.06
N THR A 22 12.26 -0.25 -26.21
CA THR A 22 11.09 -1.09 -25.91
C THR A 22 10.61 -0.98 -24.46
N GLY A 23 11.53 -0.87 -23.48
CA GLY A 23 11.16 -0.69 -22.07
C GLY A 23 10.41 0.62 -21.80
N LEU A 24 10.80 1.70 -22.49
CA LEU A 24 10.11 3.00 -22.38
C LEU A 24 8.74 2.96 -23.05
N ALA A 25 8.62 2.28 -24.20
CA ALA A 25 7.35 2.12 -24.89
C ALA A 25 6.31 1.37 -24.03
N MET A 26 6.74 0.32 -23.32
CA MET A 26 5.90 -0.39 -22.36
C MET A 26 5.52 0.51 -21.18
N ALA A 27 6.51 1.14 -20.54
CA ALA A 27 6.29 2.04 -19.40
C ALA A 27 5.31 3.18 -19.72
N LEU A 28 5.39 3.76 -20.92
CA LEU A 28 4.49 4.84 -21.38
C LEU A 28 3.02 4.42 -21.40
N GLY A 29 2.72 3.18 -21.80
CA GLY A 29 1.36 2.66 -21.83
C GLY A 29 0.78 2.43 -20.43
N ASP A 30 1.65 2.07 -19.50
CA ASP A 30 1.25 1.64 -18.15
C ASP A 30 1.04 2.82 -17.20
N VAL A 31 1.77 3.93 -17.35
CA VAL A 31 1.76 5.07 -16.42
C VAL A 31 0.34 5.55 -16.01
N PRO A 32 -0.62 5.76 -16.94
CA PRO A 32 -1.99 6.14 -16.57
C PRO A 32 -2.71 5.06 -15.76
N GLY A 33 -2.55 3.79 -16.15
CA GLY A 33 -3.12 2.65 -15.43
C GLY A 33 -2.57 2.54 -14.02
N GLN A 34 -1.26 2.73 -13.84
CA GLN A 34 -0.62 2.75 -12.51
C GLN A 34 -1.23 3.84 -11.60
N ALA A 35 -1.49 5.03 -12.14
CA ALA A 35 -2.07 6.14 -11.40
C ALA A 35 -3.55 5.92 -11.02
N LEU A 36 -4.36 5.33 -11.91
CA LEU A 36 -5.78 5.09 -11.67
C LEU A 36 -6.06 3.84 -10.84
N GLU A 37 -5.23 2.81 -10.97
CA GLU A 37 -5.39 1.52 -10.26
C GLU A 37 -4.72 1.52 -8.88
N GLY A 38 -4.18 2.65 -8.43
CA GLY A 38 -3.61 2.79 -7.09
C GLY A 38 -2.23 2.14 -6.89
N ARG A 39 -1.54 1.80 -7.98
CA ARG A 39 -0.18 1.21 -7.95
C ARG A 39 0.88 2.30 -7.78
N TYR A 40 0.81 3.00 -6.65
CA TYR A 40 1.59 4.22 -6.42
C TYR A 40 3.08 3.95 -6.24
N ALA A 41 3.47 2.84 -5.61
CA ALA A 41 4.88 2.47 -5.47
C ALA A 41 5.54 2.30 -6.85
N GLN A 42 4.85 1.65 -7.78
CA GLN A 42 5.30 1.51 -9.16
C GLN A 42 5.30 2.86 -9.89
N LEU A 43 4.24 3.67 -9.72
CA LEU A 43 4.16 5.00 -10.33
C LEU A 43 5.31 5.92 -9.90
N ASP A 44 5.65 5.92 -8.60
CA ASP A 44 6.71 6.74 -8.00
C ASP A 44 8.12 6.34 -8.49
N VAL A 45 8.27 5.15 -9.09
CA VAL A 45 9.51 4.69 -9.74
C VAL A 45 9.47 4.94 -11.26
N VAL A 46 8.40 4.51 -11.92
CA VAL A 46 8.32 4.48 -13.38
C VAL A 46 8.16 5.87 -13.98
N ALA A 47 7.31 6.74 -13.40
CA ALA A 47 7.04 8.03 -14.02
C ALA A 47 8.25 8.99 -14.01
N PRO A 48 9.04 9.11 -12.91
CA PRO A 48 10.29 9.88 -12.94
C PRO A 48 11.31 9.34 -13.94
N ALA A 49 11.42 8.01 -14.06
CA ALA A 49 12.32 7.38 -15.03
C ALA A 49 11.90 7.68 -16.48
N VAL A 50 10.60 7.62 -16.79
CA VAL A 50 10.07 8.01 -18.11
C VAL A 50 10.35 9.49 -18.40
N ALA A 51 10.13 10.37 -17.42
CA ALA A 51 10.39 11.81 -17.58
C ALA A 51 11.88 12.10 -17.85
N GLN A 52 12.79 11.50 -17.08
CA GLN A 52 14.24 11.67 -17.27
C GLN A 52 14.71 11.14 -18.63
N HIS A 53 14.20 9.99 -19.06
CA HIS A 53 14.56 9.43 -20.37
C HIS A 53 13.99 10.28 -21.51
N ALA A 54 12.76 10.78 -21.37
CA ALA A 54 12.15 11.70 -22.35
C ALA A 54 12.95 12.99 -22.51
N GLU A 55 13.46 13.56 -21.41
CA GLU A 55 14.36 14.72 -21.43
C GLU A 55 15.63 14.41 -22.25
N SER A 56 16.25 13.25 -22.01
CA SER A 56 17.46 12.83 -22.74
C SER A 56 17.26 12.66 -24.25
N LEU A 57 16.04 12.28 -24.65
CA LEU A 57 15.64 12.12 -26.04
C LEU A 57 15.15 13.44 -26.68
N GLY A 58 15.04 14.52 -25.91
CA GLY A 58 14.47 15.77 -26.39
C GLY A 58 12.99 15.65 -26.77
N GLN A 59 12.22 14.84 -26.04
CA GLN A 59 10.78 14.64 -26.25
C GLN A 59 9.94 15.35 -25.17
N PRO A 60 9.70 16.67 -25.30
CA PRO A 60 9.08 17.48 -24.24
C PRO A 60 7.63 17.09 -23.94
N TRP A 61 6.87 16.56 -24.90
CA TRP A 61 5.49 16.13 -24.68
C TRP A 61 5.41 14.83 -23.88
N LEU A 62 6.37 13.94 -24.08
CA LEU A 62 6.50 12.70 -23.30
C LEU A 62 6.90 13.00 -21.85
N GLU A 63 7.80 13.96 -21.66
CA GLU A 63 8.16 14.44 -20.33
C GLU A 63 6.96 15.07 -19.61
N LEU A 64 6.20 15.96 -20.27
CA LEU A 64 4.97 16.52 -19.73
C LEU A 64 3.98 15.43 -19.32
N PHE A 65 3.76 14.44 -20.18
CA PHE A 65 2.84 13.33 -19.94
C PHE A 65 3.20 12.55 -18.67
N ALA A 66 4.47 12.17 -18.52
CA ALA A 66 4.95 11.42 -17.36
C ALA A 66 4.82 12.23 -16.06
N ARG A 67 5.24 13.51 -16.10
CA ARG A 67 5.12 14.41 -14.94
C ARG A 67 3.66 14.66 -14.55
N TYR A 68 2.75 14.82 -15.53
CA TYR A 68 1.33 15.00 -15.29
C TYR A 68 0.71 13.81 -14.57
N TRP A 69 0.90 12.59 -15.08
CA TRP A 69 0.31 11.39 -14.48
C TRP A 69 0.91 11.04 -13.13
N HIS A 70 2.21 11.29 -12.93
CA HIS A 70 2.84 11.17 -11.61
C HIS A 70 2.15 12.08 -10.59
N LEU A 71 1.97 13.35 -10.95
CA LEU A 71 1.32 14.30 -10.06
C LEU A 71 -0.17 14.01 -9.87
N LEU A 72 -0.88 13.57 -10.92
CA LEU A 72 -2.29 13.21 -10.81
C LEU A 72 -2.50 12.06 -9.81
N GLY A 73 -1.64 11.04 -9.81
CA GLY A 73 -1.67 9.97 -8.82
C GLY A 73 -1.42 10.47 -7.39
N ARG A 74 -0.59 11.50 -7.23
CA ARG A 74 -0.31 12.14 -5.92
C ARG A 74 -1.46 13.04 -5.43
N VAL A 75 -1.99 13.91 -6.28
CA VAL A 75 -3.01 14.92 -5.87
C VAL A 75 -4.44 14.41 -6.03
N GLY A 76 -4.66 13.35 -6.78
CA GLY A 76 -5.94 12.68 -6.95
C GLY A 76 -6.32 11.89 -5.71
N ASP A 77 -6.22 10.58 -5.80
CA ASP A 77 -6.74 9.65 -4.80
C ASP A 77 -5.92 9.68 -3.48
N ARG A 78 -4.60 9.91 -3.56
CA ARG A 78 -3.72 10.17 -2.38
C ARG A 78 -3.92 11.54 -1.74
N ALA A 79 -4.64 12.45 -2.40
CA ALA A 79 -4.99 13.78 -1.89
C ALA A 79 -3.80 14.62 -1.36
N ASN A 80 -2.59 14.49 -1.95
CA ASN A 80 -1.43 15.30 -1.53
C ASN A 80 -1.72 16.79 -1.67
N GLY A 81 -1.45 17.54 -0.61
CA GLY A 81 -1.65 18.99 -0.51
C GLY A 81 -0.34 19.75 -0.66
N ALA A 82 0.09 20.42 0.41
CA ALA A 82 1.22 21.36 0.37
C ALA A 82 2.51 20.74 -0.19
N VAL A 83 2.75 19.46 0.10
CA VAL A 83 3.93 18.70 -0.38
C VAL A 83 4.00 18.51 -1.90
N ALA A 84 2.90 18.78 -2.62
CA ALA A 84 2.83 18.66 -4.08
C ALA A 84 2.65 20.02 -4.77
N LEU A 85 2.52 21.13 -4.03
CA LEU A 85 2.23 22.45 -4.61
C LEU A 85 3.36 22.96 -5.50
N GLU A 86 4.61 22.83 -5.07
CA GLU A 86 5.78 23.31 -5.83
C GLU A 86 5.95 22.51 -7.14
N ASP A 87 5.81 21.18 -7.06
CA ASP A 87 5.87 20.32 -8.25
C ASP A 87 4.73 20.63 -9.23
N ALA A 88 3.51 20.86 -8.73
CA ALA A 88 2.37 21.20 -9.56
C ALA A 88 2.51 22.58 -10.22
N ALA A 89 3.08 23.57 -9.51
CA ALA A 89 3.39 24.88 -10.08
C ALA A 89 4.48 24.75 -11.17
N SER A 90 5.51 23.94 -10.90
CA SER A 90 6.58 23.64 -11.86
C SER A 90 6.04 22.95 -13.13
N LEU A 91 5.03 22.09 -13.00
CA LEU A 91 4.36 21.48 -14.15
C LEU A 91 3.64 22.52 -15.01
N VAL A 92 2.98 23.51 -14.40
CA VAL A 92 2.33 24.61 -15.13
C VAL A 92 3.36 25.47 -15.87
N GLU A 93 4.49 25.80 -15.24
CA GLU A 93 5.58 26.52 -15.90
C GLU A 93 6.17 25.73 -17.07
N PHE A 94 6.38 24.42 -16.87
CA PHE A 94 6.85 23.52 -17.92
C PHE A 94 5.87 23.46 -19.10
N ALA A 95 4.57 23.37 -18.82
CA ALA A 95 3.52 23.34 -19.83
C ALA A 95 3.43 24.63 -20.67
N GLN A 96 3.97 25.75 -20.18
CA GLN A 96 3.97 27.04 -20.89
C GLN A 96 5.18 27.23 -21.81
N ARG A 97 6.18 26.34 -21.78
CA ARG A 97 7.35 26.44 -22.66
C ARG A 97 6.95 26.39 -24.13
N ASP A 98 7.69 27.09 -24.98
CA ASP A 98 7.40 27.18 -26.42
C ASP A 98 7.38 25.81 -27.13
N ASP A 99 8.15 24.84 -26.65
CA ASP A 99 8.23 23.47 -27.18
C ASP A 99 7.18 22.50 -26.59
N VAL A 100 6.43 22.92 -25.57
CA VAL A 100 5.43 22.11 -24.86
C VAL A 100 4.01 22.65 -25.04
N ARG A 101 3.82 23.96 -25.11
CA ARG A 101 2.50 24.63 -25.02
C ARG A 101 1.45 24.20 -26.03
N ASP A 102 1.88 23.66 -27.16
CA ASP A 102 1.01 23.16 -28.23
C ASP A 102 0.57 21.69 -27.99
N CYS A 103 1.04 21.05 -26.92
CA CYS A 103 0.58 19.74 -26.48
C CYS A 103 -0.90 19.80 -26.07
N PRO A 104 -1.78 18.92 -26.60
CA PRO A 104 -3.20 18.89 -26.23
C PRO A 104 -3.47 18.70 -24.72
N ALA A 105 -2.53 18.08 -24.00
CA ALA A 105 -2.61 17.85 -22.56
C ALA A 105 -2.04 19.00 -21.71
N ALA A 106 -1.36 19.99 -22.30
CA ALA A 106 -0.74 21.11 -21.57
C ALA A 106 -1.71 21.86 -20.64
N PRO A 107 -2.98 22.14 -21.03
CA PRO A 107 -3.93 22.78 -20.11
C PRO A 107 -4.25 21.95 -18.86
N GLY A 108 -4.07 20.62 -18.90
CA GLY A 108 -4.24 19.72 -17.75
C GLY A 108 -3.29 20.00 -16.59
N ALA A 109 -2.15 20.67 -16.83
CA ALA A 109 -1.26 21.09 -15.75
C ALA A 109 -1.96 22.03 -14.74
N VAL A 110 -2.89 22.88 -15.23
CA VAL A 110 -3.65 23.81 -14.39
C VAL A 110 -4.67 23.06 -13.52
N GLU A 111 -5.24 21.97 -14.03
CA GLU A 111 -6.12 21.08 -13.25
C GLU A 111 -5.39 20.50 -12.05
N VAL A 112 -4.21 19.93 -12.27
CA VAL A 112 -3.37 19.33 -11.22
C VAL A 112 -2.97 20.36 -10.16
N LEU A 113 -2.59 21.57 -10.57
CA LEU A 113 -2.31 22.67 -9.65
C LEU A 113 -3.55 23.04 -8.82
N ALA A 114 -4.72 23.13 -9.46
CA ALA A 114 -5.95 23.43 -8.75
C ALA A 114 -6.33 22.33 -7.75
N MET A 115 -6.05 21.06 -8.04
CA MET A 115 -6.26 19.95 -7.10
C MET A 115 -5.30 20.02 -5.91
N ALA A 116 -4.01 20.25 -6.13
CA ALA A 116 -3.03 20.40 -5.05
C ALA A 116 -3.41 21.56 -4.09
N GLN A 117 -3.86 22.67 -4.67
CA GLN A 117 -4.38 23.83 -3.92
C GLN A 117 -5.66 23.48 -3.13
N ALA A 118 -6.57 22.72 -3.73
CA ALA A 118 -7.78 22.22 -3.06
C ALA A 118 -7.45 21.35 -1.83
N ASN A 119 -6.54 20.39 -2.02
CA ASN A 119 -6.10 19.47 -0.98
C ASN A 119 -5.40 20.19 0.19
N THR A 120 -4.68 21.28 -0.11
CA THR A 120 -3.98 22.09 0.90
C THR A 120 -4.96 22.88 1.77
N ASP A 121 -5.67 23.83 1.16
CA ASP A 121 -6.67 24.67 1.81
C ASP A 121 -7.66 25.22 0.78
N GLY A 122 -8.55 24.37 0.26
CA GLY A 122 -9.49 24.69 -0.81
C GLY A 122 -10.12 26.09 -0.73
N PRO A 123 -10.77 26.46 0.39
CA PRO A 123 -11.31 27.82 0.58
C PRO A 123 -10.25 28.92 0.58
N GLY A 124 -9.06 28.67 1.13
CA GLY A 124 -7.94 29.61 1.13
C GLY A 124 -7.38 29.89 -0.27
N PHE A 125 -7.44 28.91 -1.16
CA PHE A 125 -6.96 29.03 -2.55
C PHE A 125 -8.08 29.27 -3.57
N ALA A 126 -9.35 29.34 -3.16
CA ALA A 126 -10.49 29.36 -4.08
C ALA A 126 -10.39 30.49 -5.13
N GLY A 127 -10.02 31.71 -4.71
CA GLY A 127 -9.85 32.85 -5.62
C GLY A 127 -8.73 32.63 -6.66
N THR A 128 -7.57 32.12 -6.23
CA THR A 128 -6.44 31.80 -7.12
C THR A 128 -6.81 30.69 -8.10
N ARG A 129 -7.50 29.64 -7.62
CA ARG A 129 -7.98 28.53 -8.45
C ARG A 129 -8.95 29.03 -9.51
N LEU A 130 -9.96 29.82 -9.13
CA LEU A 130 -10.93 30.38 -10.07
C LEU A 130 -10.26 31.22 -11.17
N ALA A 131 -9.27 32.05 -10.80
CA ALA A 131 -8.54 32.86 -11.77
C ALA A 131 -7.72 31.99 -12.75
N ALA A 132 -6.96 31.00 -12.26
CA ALA A 132 -6.13 30.14 -13.08
C ALA A 132 -6.97 29.22 -13.99
N LEU A 133 -8.00 28.57 -13.44
CA LEU A 133 -8.90 27.70 -14.17
C LEU A 133 -9.71 28.50 -15.21
N GLY A 134 -10.21 29.69 -14.86
CA GLY A 134 -10.91 30.56 -15.80
C GLY A 134 -10.03 30.96 -16.99
N ALA A 135 -8.79 31.37 -16.74
CA ALA A 135 -7.84 31.70 -17.80
C ALA A 135 -7.52 30.49 -18.71
N ALA A 136 -7.40 29.28 -18.14
CA ALA A 136 -7.22 28.06 -18.93
C ALA A 136 -8.46 27.74 -19.78
N LEU A 137 -9.66 27.87 -19.21
CA LEU A 137 -10.95 27.62 -19.86
C LEU A 137 -11.28 28.64 -20.97
N ASP A 138 -10.76 29.86 -20.89
CA ASP A 138 -10.85 30.84 -21.98
C ASP A 138 -10.05 30.41 -23.22
N GLY A 139 -8.98 29.64 -23.02
CA GLY A 139 -8.11 29.12 -24.07
C GLY A 139 -8.53 27.78 -24.67
N VAL A 140 -9.49 27.08 -24.06
CA VAL A 140 -9.92 25.73 -24.50
C VAL A 140 -11.43 25.64 -24.75
N GLY A 141 -11.80 24.93 -25.82
CA GLY A 141 -13.19 24.61 -26.15
C GLY A 141 -13.64 23.25 -25.59
N PRO A 142 -14.94 22.92 -25.67
CA PRO A 142 -15.49 21.62 -25.26
C PRO A 142 -14.91 20.42 -26.04
N ASP A 143 -14.26 20.65 -27.18
CA ASP A 143 -13.56 19.61 -27.95
C ASP A 143 -12.22 19.20 -27.33
N SER A 144 -11.65 20.03 -26.46
CA SER A 144 -10.38 19.77 -25.78
C SER A 144 -10.51 18.65 -24.75
N LEU A 145 -9.49 17.80 -24.68
CA LEU A 145 -9.40 16.72 -23.68
C LEU A 145 -9.34 17.26 -22.24
N ALA A 146 -8.83 18.47 -22.04
CA ALA A 146 -8.73 19.09 -20.71
C ALA A 146 -10.01 19.80 -20.25
N PHE A 147 -11.00 20.01 -21.13
CA PHE A 147 -12.16 20.84 -20.82
C PHE A 147 -12.97 20.30 -19.64
N SER A 148 -13.26 18.99 -19.64
CA SER A 148 -14.08 18.35 -18.58
C SER A 148 -13.41 18.43 -17.20
N GLY A 149 -12.11 18.13 -17.12
CA GLY A 149 -11.34 18.23 -15.87
C GLY A 149 -11.28 19.66 -15.34
N LEU A 150 -10.95 20.63 -16.22
CA LEU A 150 -10.92 22.06 -15.86
C LEU A 150 -12.29 22.58 -15.41
N ALA A 151 -13.37 22.24 -16.12
CA ALA A 151 -14.73 22.65 -15.76
C ALA A 151 -15.14 22.04 -14.41
N THR A 152 -14.81 20.78 -14.17
CA THR A 152 -15.06 20.10 -12.89
C THR A 152 -14.34 20.81 -11.75
N GLN A 153 -13.04 21.11 -11.90
CA GLN A 153 -12.28 21.84 -10.89
C GLN A 153 -12.80 23.27 -10.68
N TYR A 154 -13.31 23.93 -11.73
CA TYR A 154 -13.89 25.27 -11.62
C TYR A 154 -15.17 25.25 -10.78
N VAL A 155 -16.05 24.26 -10.97
CA VAL A 155 -17.23 24.04 -10.13
C VAL A 155 -16.82 23.80 -8.67
N LEU A 156 -15.83 22.94 -8.42
CA LEU A 156 -15.33 22.68 -7.07
C LEU A 156 -14.73 23.94 -6.42
N ALA A 157 -13.99 24.76 -7.18
CA ALA A 157 -13.44 26.03 -6.67
C ALA A 157 -14.54 27.04 -6.32
N LEU A 158 -15.66 27.08 -7.06
CA LEU A 158 -16.82 27.90 -6.72
C LEU A 158 -17.49 27.43 -5.41
N ILE A 159 -17.56 26.11 -5.17
CA ILE A 159 -18.04 25.56 -3.90
C ILE A 159 -17.14 26.00 -2.75
N ASP A 160 -15.82 25.89 -2.91
CA ASP A 160 -14.84 26.31 -1.91
C ASP A 160 -14.86 27.83 -1.65
N ALA A 161 -15.24 28.63 -2.65
CA ALA A 161 -15.48 30.07 -2.51
C ALA A 161 -16.81 30.42 -1.80
N GLY A 162 -17.62 29.43 -1.42
CA GLY A 162 -18.95 29.65 -0.85
C GLY A 162 -20.01 30.08 -1.87
N GLN A 163 -19.73 29.95 -3.17
CA GLN A 163 -20.59 30.35 -4.29
C GLN A 163 -21.35 29.16 -4.89
N ALA A 164 -21.92 28.30 -4.06
CA ALA A 164 -22.56 27.05 -4.50
C ALA A 164 -23.67 27.26 -5.56
N GLY A 165 -24.43 28.34 -5.49
CA GLY A 165 -25.44 28.67 -6.52
C GLY A 165 -24.83 28.97 -7.90
N GLU A 166 -23.70 29.67 -7.94
CA GLU A 166 -22.96 29.90 -9.19
C GLU A 166 -22.33 28.60 -9.70
N ALA A 167 -21.87 27.74 -8.79
CA ALA A 167 -21.33 26.42 -9.13
C ALA A 167 -22.35 25.55 -9.87
N VAL A 168 -23.61 25.55 -9.41
CA VAL A 168 -24.72 24.84 -10.09
C VAL A 168 -24.93 25.40 -11.50
N ALA A 169 -25.06 26.73 -11.63
CA ALA A 169 -25.28 27.36 -12.93
C ALA A 169 -24.13 27.12 -13.91
N TYR A 170 -22.89 27.12 -13.41
CA TYR A 170 -21.72 26.84 -14.24
C TYR A 170 -21.68 25.37 -14.70
N ALA A 171 -21.97 24.41 -13.81
CA ALA A 171 -22.02 23.00 -14.15
C ALA A 171 -23.05 22.73 -15.26
N GLU A 172 -24.26 23.29 -15.15
CA GLU A 172 -25.30 23.21 -16.17
C GLU A 172 -24.81 23.79 -17.51
N ALA A 173 -24.21 24.98 -17.49
CA ALA A 173 -23.67 25.60 -18.70
C ALA A 173 -22.54 24.79 -19.36
N ALA A 174 -21.67 24.16 -18.56
CA ALA A 174 -20.61 23.30 -19.07
C ALA A 174 -21.16 22.03 -19.76
N VAL A 175 -22.20 21.40 -19.17
CA VAL A 175 -22.90 20.27 -19.78
C VAL A 175 -23.56 20.67 -21.10
N GLU A 176 -24.22 21.83 -21.17
CA GLU A 176 -24.81 22.34 -22.41
C GLU A 176 -23.75 22.60 -23.50
N ARG A 177 -22.58 23.13 -23.12
CA ARG A 177 -21.46 23.36 -24.06
C ARG A 177 -20.92 22.06 -24.63
N LEU A 178 -20.73 21.02 -23.79
CA LEU A 178 -20.32 19.69 -24.25
C LEU A 178 -21.35 19.10 -25.21
N ARG A 179 -22.64 19.16 -24.85
CA ARG A 179 -23.72 18.68 -25.72
C ARG A 179 -23.77 19.42 -27.06
N GLY A 180 -23.58 20.73 -27.04
CA GLY A 180 -23.51 21.57 -28.25
C GLY A 180 -22.36 21.20 -29.19
N ALA A 181 -21.29 20.63 -28.65
CA ALA A 181 -20.15 20.09 -29.40
C ALA A 181 -20.30 18.60 -29.78
N GLY A 182 -21.45 17.98 -29.48
CA GLY A 182 -21.66 16.56 -29.72
C GLY A 182 -20.87 15.64 -28.77
N ARG A 183 -20.45 16.16 -27.61
CA ARG A 183 -19.75 15.43 -26.55
C ARG A 183 -20.69 15.19 -25.38
N GLU A 184 -20.44 14.11 -24.64
CA GLU A 184 -21.16 13.81 -23.40
C GLU A 184 -20.35 14.30 -22.19
N ALA A 185 -21.05 14.68 -21.11
CA ALA A 185 -20.41 15.01 -19.85
C ALA A 185 -19.91 13.74 -19.14
N GLY A 186 -18.76 13.86 -18.47
CA GLY A 186 -18.24 12.79 -17.61
C GLY A 186 -19.01 12.69 -16.28
N TRP A 187 -18.86 11.55 -15.62
CA TRP A 187 -19.44 11.32 -14.30
C TRP A 187 -18.93 12.32 -13.25
N GLU A 188 -17.66 12.71 -13.32
CA GLU A 188 -16.98 13.63 -12.40
C GLU A 188 -17.62 15.02 -12.40
N LEU A 189 -17.99 15.54 -13.58
CA LEU A 189 -18.73 16.80 -13.71
C LEU A 189 -20.15 16.67 -13.13
N GLY A 190 -20.81 15.53 -13.33
CA GLY A 190 -22.10 15.22 -12.71
C GLY A 190 -22.01 15.16 -11.18
N ALA A 191 -20.98 14.51 -10.64
CA ALA A 191 -20.72 14.44 -9.22
C ALA A 191 -20.39 15.82 -8.61
N ALA A 192 -19.63 16.66 -9.32
CA ALA A 192 -19.39 18.05 -8.91
C ALA A 192 -20.68 18.88 -8.92
N SER A 193 -21.57 18.67 -9.89
CA SER A 193 -22.91 19.29 -9.92
C SER A 193 -23.75 18.88 -8.71
N ALA A 194 -23.79 17.59 -8.37
CA ALA A 194 -24.47 17.09 -7.18
C ALA A 194 -23.90 17.71 -5.88
N ARG A 195 -22.56 17.84 -5.77
CA ARG A 195 -21.91 18.54 -4.65
C ARG A 195 -22.29 20.02 -4.59
N ALA A 196 -22.37 20.70 -5.73
CA ALA A 196 -22.80 22.09 -5.80
C ALA A 196 -24.27 22.27 -5.33
N LEU A 197 -25.17 21.38 -5.77
CA LEU A 197 -26.57 21.35 -5.34
C LEU A 197 -26.68 21.10 -3.83
N LEU A 198 -25.91 20.16 -3.30
CA LEU A 198 -25.86 19.88 -1.87
C LEU A 198 -25.36 21.10 -1.08
N GLY A 199 -24.29 21.75 -1.55
CA GLY A 199 -23.75 22.98 -0.97
C GLY A 199 -24.72 24.17 -1.02
N ALA A 200 -25.61 24.20 -2.02
CA ALA A 200 -26.69 25.17 -2.12
C ALA A 200 -27.93 24.82 -1.27
N GLY A 201 -27.88 23.73 -0.49
CA GLY A 201 -28.99 23.27 0.36
C GLY A 201 -30.12 22.57 -0.40
N ARG A 202 -29.88 22.13 -1.65
CA ARG A 202 -30.86 21.48 -2.53
C ARG A 202 -30.61 19.97 -2.59
N ALA A 203 -30.72 19.30 -1.44
CA ALA A 203 -30.32 17.89 -1.31
C ALA A 203 -31.17 16.92 -2.17
N ASP A 204 -32.48 17.15 -2.34
CA ASP A 204 -33.32 16.33 -3.24
C ASP A 204 -32.88 16.45 -4.69
N ASP A 205 -32.57 17.67 -5.15
CA ASP A 205 -32.06 17.91 -6.50
C ASP A 205 -30.66 17.28 -6.68
N ALA A 206 -29.83 17.32 -5.63
CA ALA A 206 -28.51 16.67 -5.65
C ALA A 206 -28.64 15.15 -5.83
N LEU A 207 -29.61 14.51 -5.16
CA LEU A 207 -29.87 13.07 -5.34
C LEU A 207 -30.34 12.77 -6.77
N ALA A 208 -31.26 13.57 -7.30
CA ALA A 208 -31.74 13.40 -8.67
C ALA A 208 -30.64 13.61 -9.71
N ALA A 209 -29.75 14.58 -9.50
CA ALA A 209 -28.58 14.80 -10.36
C ALA A 209 -27.61 13.62 -10.31
N LEU A 210 -27.38 13.03 -9.14
CA LEU A 210 -26.52 11.86 -8.99
C LEU A 210 -27.11 10.61 -9.66
N ASP A 211 -28.42 10.37 -9.50
CA ASP A 211 -29.12 9.29 -10.20
C ASP A 211 -29.03 9.45 -11.73
N ALA A 212 -29.15 10.69 -12.22
CA ALA A 212 -29.01 11.00 -13.65
C ALA A 212 -27.56 10.84 -14.16
N SER A 213 -26.55 11.04 -13.31
CA SER A 213 -25.15 10.91 -13.70
C SER A 213 -24.61 9.48 -13.61
N ALA A 214 -25.34 8.55 -12.98
CA ALA A 214 -24.86 7.18 -12.74
C ALA A 214 -24.44 6.42 -14.02
N GLY A 215 -25.08 6.72 -15.16
CA GLY A 215 -24.76 6.12 -16.47
C GLY A 215 -23.67 6.82 -17.28
N LEU A 216 -23.14 7.96 -16.81
CA LEU A 216 -22.11 8.72 -17.52
C LEU A 216 -20.76 8.01 -17.46
N LYS A 217 -19.95 8.20 -18.51
CA LYS A 217 -18.59 7.66 -18.58
C LYS A 217 -17.71 8.33 -17.50
N PRO A 218 -17.02 7.57 -16.65
CA PRO A 218 -16.06 8.13 -15.71
C PRO A 218 -14.70 8.40 -16.38
N ASP A 219 -14.02 9.43 -15.91
CA ASP A 219 -12.60 9.66 -16.16
C ASP A 219 -11.74 8.69 -15.33
N ASP A 220 -12.21 8.30 -14.14
CA ASP A 220 -11.61 7.30 -13.24
C ASP A 220 -12.58 6.12 -12.98
N PRO A 221 -12.58 5.09 -13.85
CA PRO A 221 -13.49 3.96 -13.73
C PRO A 221 -13.31 3.15 -12.45
N VAL A 222 -12.08 3.06 -11.94
CA VAL A 222 -11.73 2.29 -10.73
C VAL A 222 -12.35 2.94 -9.50
N ALA A 223 -12.32 4.28 -9.42
CA ALA A 223 -12.86 5.00 -8.27
C ALA A 223 -14.36 5.29 -8.33
N LYS A 224 -14.99 5.23 -9.51
CA LYS A 224 -16.40 5.62 -9.68
C LYS A 224 -17.32 4.96 -8.66
N GLY A 225 -17.25 3.63 -8.51
CA GLY A 225 -18.15 2.87 -7.64
C GLY A 225 -18.13 3.38 -6.19
N ARG A 226 -16.93 3.48 -5.60
CA ARG A 226 -16.77 3.96 -4.21
C ARG A 226 -17.18 5.43 -4.04
N ARG A 227 -16.78 6.30 -4.99
CA ARG A 227 -17.07 7.74 -4.90
C ARG A 227 -18.56 8.05 -5.09
N GLU A 228 -19.24 7.31 -5.95
CA GLU A 228 -20.69 7.42 -6.15
C GLU A 228 -21.47 6.95 -4.92
N ALA A 229 -21.13 5.79 -4.38
CA ALA A 229 -21.74 5.26 -3.17
C ALA A 229 -21.58 6.21 -1.98
N LEU A 230 -20.36 6.74 -1.76
CA LEU A 230 -20.10 7.70 -0.70
C LEU A 230 -20.89 9.01 -0.87
N LEU A 231 -20.87 9.61 -2.06
CA LEU A 231 -21.63 10.84 -2.32
C LEU A 231 -23.14 10.61 -2.15
N ARG A 232 -23.65 9.46 -2.60
CA ARG A 232 -25.04 9.06 -2.39
C ARG A 232 -25.38 8.97 -0.91
N SER A 233 -24.55 8.28 -0.14
CA SER A 233 -24.71 8.14 1.32
C SER A 233 -24.73 9.50 2.01
N LEU A 234 -23.82 10.41 1.66
CA LEU A 234 -23.81 11.77 2.20
C LEU A 234 -25.11 12.54 1.90
N VAL A 235 -25.60 12.49 0.67
CA VAL A 235 -26.84 13.16 0.26
C VAL A 235 -28.03 12.58 1.02
N LEU A 236 -28.13 11.24 1.09
CA LEU A 236 -29.20 10.55 1.83
C LEU A 236 -29.16 10.85 3.34
N ALA A 237 -27.97 10.88 3.94
CA ALA A 237 -27.77 11.24 5.34
C ALA A 237 -28.22 12.69 5.60
N THR A 238 -27.93 13.61 4.67
CA THR A 238 -28.36 15.01 4.74
C THR A 238 -29.88 15.16 4.65
N LEU A 239 -30.54 14.30 3.87
CA LEU A 239 -32.01 14.21 3.78
C LEU A 239 -32.67 13.52 4.99
N GLY A 240 -31.88 12.94 5.91
CA GLY A 240 -32.38 12.17 7.04
C GLY A 240 -32.90 10.77 6.66
N ARG A 241 -32.57 10.27 5.46
CA ARG A 241 -32.90 8.92 4.97
C ARG A 241 -31.87 7.92 5.50
N THR A 242 -31.85 7.73 6.83
CA THR A 242 -30.77 7.05 7.54
C THR A 242 -30.50 5.62 7.08
N GLU A 243 -31.53 4.77 6.93
CA GLU A 243 -31.34 3.36 6.52
C GLU A 243 -30.69 3.28 5.14
N GLU A 244 -31.22 4.02 4.16
CA GLU A 244 -30.67 4.05 2.80
C GLU A 244 -29.26 4.66 2.75
N ALA A 245 -28.98 5.63 3.62
CA ALA A 245 -27.65 6.21 3.72
C ALA A 245 -26.63 5.21 4.26
N VAL A 246 -27.02 4.39 5.25
CA VAL A 246 -26.18 3.31 5.80
C VAL A 246 -25.93 2.25 4.73
N ASP A 247 -26.98 1.81 4.03
CA ASP A 247 -26.87 0.82 2.94
C ASP A 247 -25.96 1.29 1.80
N ALA A 248 -25.92 2.60 1.54
CA ALA A 248 -25.07 3.19 0.51
C ALA A 248 -23.65 3.52 0.97
N LEU A 249 -23.37 3.56 2.28
CA LEU A 249 -22.07 3.97 2.81
C LEU A 249 -21.03 2.88 2.50
N PRO A 250 -19.92 3.19 1.80
CA PRO A 250 -18.86 2.22 1.62
C PRO A 250 -18.23 1.81 2.95
N ASP A 251 -17.93 0.52 3.07
CA ASP A 251 -17.22 -0.04 4.21
C ASP A 251 -15.82 0.55 4.37
N LEU A 252 -15.29 0.46 5.59
CA LEU A 252 -14.01 1.05 5.93
C LEU A 252 -12.84 0.43 5.16
N ASP A 253 -12.88 -0.87 4.88
CA ASP A 253 -11.87 -1.56 4.06
C ASP A 253 -11.85 -1.07 2.61
N VAL A 254 -12.99 -0.63 2.09
CA VAL A 254 -13.11 -0.05 0.74
C VAL A 254 -12.52 1.36 0.70
N VAL A 255 -12.69 2.18 1.73
CA VAL A 255 -12.20 3.59 1.74
C VAL A 255 -10.87 3.79 2.45
N GLY A 256 -10.41 2.79 3.20
CA GLY A 256 -9.29 2.89 4.13
C GLY A 256 -7.99 3.34 3.48
N ASP A 257 -7.79 3.00 2.21
CA ASP A 257 -6.59 3.30 1.42
C ASP A 257 -6.76 4.47 0.44
N HIS A 258 -7.89 5.19 0.51
CA HIS A 258 -8.21 6.29 -0.40
C HIS A 258 -8.41 7.62 0.36
N PRO A 259 -7.33 8.36 0.63
CA PRO A 259 -7.36 9.61 1.41
C PRO A 259 -8.34 10.67 0.93
N ARG A 260 -8.58 10.76 -0.37
CA ARG A 260 -9.50 11.74 -0.97
C ARG A 260 -10.93 11.64 -0.40
N GLU A 261 -11.34 10.46 0.02
CA GLU A 261 -12.69 10.16 0.50
C GLU A 261 -12.85 10.33 2.02
N TRP A 262 -11.76 10.33 2.80
CA TRP A 262 -11.78 10.25 4.26
C TRP A 262 -12.58 11.37 4.95
N VAL A 263 -12.45 12.61 4.48
CA VAL A 263 -13.19 13.76 5.05
C VAL A 263 -14.69 13.61 4.82
N GLU A 264 -15.08 13.25 3.58
CA GLU A 264 -16.49 13.08 3.18
C GLU A 264 -17.12 11.88 3.90
N TRP A 265 -16.36 10.78 4.02
CA TRP A 265 -16.76 9.58 4.77
C TRP A 265 -16.92 9.87 6.25
N GLY A 266 -15.94 10.51 6.90
CA GLY A 266 -16.01 10.85 8.32
C GLY A 266 -17.20 11.76 8.64
N ARG A 267 -17.48 12.74 7.76
CA ARG A 267 -18.66 13.61 7.89
C ARG A 267 -19.95 12.81 7.80
N THR A 268 -20.04 11.88 6.86
CA THR A 268 -21.22 11.02 6.66
C THR A 268 -21.44 10.12 7.88
N VAL A 269 -20.38 9.47 8.38
CA VAL A 269 -20.43 8.69 9.63
C VAL A 269 -20.90 9.52 10.81
N ARG A 270 -20.44 10.76 10.96
CA ARG A 270 -20.91 11.66 12.02
C ARG A 270 -22.41 11.94 11.92
N LEU A 271 -22.96 12.12 10.72
CA LEU A 271 -24.41 12.31 10.55
C LEU A 271 -25.19 11.05 10.95
N LEU A 272 -24.65 9.87 10.63
CA LEU A 272 -25.31 8.58 10.86
C LEU A 272 -25.11 8.01 12.27
N ALA A 273 -24.06 8.42 12.99
CA ALA A 273 -23.69 7.86 14.30
C ALA A 273 -24.81 7.96 15.35
N SER A 274 -25.64 9.01 15.28
CA SER A 274 -26.76 9.19 16.21
C SER A 274 -27.89 8.17 16.06
N SER A 275 -27.95 7.45 14.92
CA SER A 275 -28.99 6.44 14.65
C SER A 275 -28.75 5.10 15.35
N GLY A 276 -27.53 4.85 15.83
CA GLY A 276 -27.11 3.54 16.34
C GLY A 276 -26.81 2.49 15.26
N SER A 277 -27.01 2.81 13.99
CA SER A 277 -26.74 1.90 12.86
C SER A 277 -25.26 1.79 12.51
N ILE A 278 -24.47 2.83 12.85
CA ILE A 278 -23.01 2.83 12.71
C ILE A 278 -22.39 2.83 14.11
N ALA A 279 -21.48 1.89 14.36
CA ALA A 279 -20.80 1.75 15.64
C ALA A 279 -19.78 2.89 15.84
N ASN A 280 -20.09 3.84 16.74
CA ASN A 280 -19.15 4.90 17.15
C ASN A 280 -18.26 4.40 18.31
N THR A 281 -17.17 3.74 17.96
CA THR A 281 -16.24 3.12 18.93
C THR A 281 -14.90 3.86 19.01
N TRP A 282 -14.06 3.50 19.98
CA TRP A 282 -12.69 4.02 20.09
C TRP A 282 -11.79 3.57 18.92
N GLN A 283 -12.08 2.41 18.31
CA GLN A 283 -11.36 1.94 17.11
C GLN A 283 -11.55 2.92 15.96
N LEU A 284 -12.80 3.35 15.73
CA LEU A 284 -13.11 4.41 14.77
C LEU A 284 -12.38 5.71 15.14
N GLY A 285 -12.35 6.07 16.42
CA GLY A 285 -11.57 7.21 16.92
C GLY A 285 -10.08 7.14 16.56
N ARG A 286 -9.46 5.97 16.71
CA ARG A 286 -8.07 5.70 16.34
C ARG A 286 -7.85 5.83 14.83
N ILE A 287 -8.74 5.28 14.02
CA ILE A 287 -8.67 5.37 12.55
C ILE A 287 -8.73 6.83 12.10
N LEU A 288 -9.69 7.60 12.60
CA LEU A 288 -9.77 9.03 12.28
C LEU A 288 -8.52 9.80 12.74
N ARG A 289 -7.91 9.42 13.86
CA ARG A 289 -6.63 9.99 14.29
C ARG A 289 -5.50 9.65 13.32
N GLN A 290 -5.41 8.42 12.81
CA GLN A 290 -4.43 8.02 11.80
C GLN A 290 -4.59 8.84 10.51
N TRP A 291 -5.83 9.06 10.06
CA TRP A 291 -6.13 9.91 8.91
C TRP A 291 -5.71 11.37 9.13
N ILE A 292 -5.93 11.92 10.33
CA ILE A 292 -5.43 13.26 10.69
C ILE A 292 -3.91 13.33 10.56
N THR A 293 -3.19 12.32 11.08
CA THR A 293 -1.72 12.24 10.99
C THR A 293 -1.25 12.14 9.53
N TYR A 294 -1.91 11.35 8.69
CA TYR A 294 -1.61 11.33 7.25
C TYR A 294 -1.69 12.73 6.64
N PHE A 295 -2.79 13.45 6.87
CA PHE A 295 -2.96 14.80 6.32
C PHE A 295 -1.96 15.82 6.89
N GLU A 296 -1.44 15.59 8.09
CA GLU A 296 -0.32 16.36 8.64
C GLU A 296 0.96 16.15 7.81
N THR A 297 1.26 14.91 7.43
CA THR A 297 2.47 14.59 6.64
C THR A 297 2.41 15.11 5.20
N ILE A 298 1.24 15.06 4.56
CA ILE A 298 1.06 15.45 3.16
C ILE A 298 0.62 16.91 2.98
N GLY A 299 0.52 17.68 4.06
CA GLY A 299 0.15 19.10 4.01
C GLY A 299 -1.30 19.36 3.62
N GLY A 300 -2.22 18.49 4.02
CA GLY A 300 -3.67 18.68 3.86
C GLY A 300 -4.28 19.45 5.02
N HIS A 301 -3.95 20.74 5.14
CA HIS A 301 -4.28 21.56 6.31
C HIS A 301 -5.79 21.64 6.59
N ARG A 302 -6.60 21.80 5.55
CA ARG A 302 -8.06 21.82 5.67
C ARG A 302 -8.61 20.46 6.11
N ALA A 303 -8.15 19.37 5.49
CA ALA A 303 -8.65 18.03 5.75
C ALA A 303 -8.41 17.60 7.20
N ARG A 304 -7.20 17.83 7.75
CA ARG A 304 -6.90 17.52 9.16
C ARG A 304 -7.75 18.34 10.13
N PHE A 305 -8.09 19.60 9.81
CA PHE A 305 -8.99 20.42 10.63
C PHE A 305 -10.42 19.83 10.64
N GLU A 306 -10.96 19.52 9.46
CA GLU A 306 -12.31 18.97 9.32
C GLU A 306 -12.46 17.59 9.97
N LEU A 307 -11.44 16.72 9.82
CA LEU A 307 -11.40 15.43 10.50
C LEU A 307 -11.25 15.59 12.01
N ALA A 308 -10.43 16.52 12.50
CA ALA A 308 -10.30 16.75 13.94
C ALA A 308 -11.62 17.17 14.59
N LEU A 309 -12.39 18.06 13.96
CA LEU A 309 -13.72 18.43 14.44
C LEU A 309 -14.70 17.24 14.39
N THR A 310 -14.69 16.50 13.29
CA THR A 310 -15.56 15.33 13.10
C THR A 310 -15.28 14.25 14.16
N ALA A 311 -14.02 13.89 14.33
CA ALA A 311 -13.56 12.95 15.34
C ALA A 311 -13.87 13.46 16.76
N GLY A 312 -13.70 14.76 17.02
CA GLY A 312 -14.01 15.37 18.30
C GLY A 312 -15.49 15.27 18.66
N HIS A 313 -16.39 15.57 17.72
CA HIS A 313 -17.83 15.42 17.95
C HIS A 313 -18.25 13.97 18.15
N LEU A 314 -17.66 13.03 17.39
CA LEU A 314 -17.87 11.60 17.60
C LEU A 314 -17.38 11.16 18.99
N ALA A 315 -16.23 11.65 19.43
CA ALA A 315 -15.68 11.39 20.75
C ALA A 315 -16.61 11.90 21.86
N VAL A 316 -17.14 13.12 21.74
CA VAL A 316 -18.17 13.63 22.68
C VAL A 316 -19.38 12.70 22.71
N ALA A 317 -19.88 12.27 21.55
CA ALA A 317 -21.06 11.41 21.47
C ALA A 317 -20.87 10.04 22.13
N ARG A 318 -19.65 9.48 22.14
CA ARG A 318 -19.31 8.23 22.85
C ARG A 318 -18.71 8.43 24.26
N GLN A 319 -18.71 9.66 24.78
CA GLN A 319 -18.13 10.04 26.08
C GLN A 319 -16.60 9.93 26.20
N GLY A 320 -15.86 9.92 25.08
CA GLY A 320 -14.40 10.03 25.02
C GLY A 320 -13.91 11.47 25.23
N LEU A 321 -14.24 12.09 26.36
CA LEU A 321 -14.10 13.55 26.55
C LEU A 321 -12.65 14.05 26.52
N TRP A 322 -11.70 13.26 27.04
CA TRP A 322 -10.28 13.57 26.94
C TRP A 322 -9.85 13.76 25.48
N GLN A 323 -10.24 12.83 24.60
CA GLN A 323 -9.85 12.88 23.20
C GLN A 323 -10.49 14.07 22.50
N ALA A 324 -11.76 14.35 22.80
CA ALA A 324 -12.46 15.52 22.28
C ALA A 324 -11.77 16.84 22.68
N ARG A 325 -11.26 16.95 23.92
CA ARG A 325 -10.47 18.12 24.37
C ARG A 325 -9.19 18.28 23.55
N LEU A 326 -8.44 17.20 23.37
CA LEU A 326 -7.21 17.23 22.57
C LEU A 326 -7.48 17.56 21.11
N LEU A 327 -8.51 16.98 20.51
CA LEU A 327 -8.88 17.26 19.12
C LEU A 327 -9.35 18.71 18.93
N ALA A 328 -10.04 19.30 19.92
CA ALA A 328 -10.38 20.71 19.90
C ALA A 328 -9.15 21.62 20.01
N LEU A 329 -8.18 21.25 20.86
CA LEU A 329 -6.90 21.97 20.95
C LEU A 329 -6.09 21.84 19.66
N TYR A 330 -6.02 20.64 19.09
CA TYR A 330 -5.36 20.38 17.81
C TYR A 330 -6.00 21.21 16.69
N ALA A 331 -7.33 21.19 16.57
CA ALA A 331 -8.05 21.96 15.57
C ALA A 331 -7.82 23.48 15.71
N GLU A 332 -7.69 24.00 16.94
CA GLU A 332 -7.31 25.40 17.17
C GLU A 332 -5.89 25.69 16.67
N GLY A 333 -4.93 24.81 16.94
CA GLY A 333 -3.56 24.95 16.47
C GLY A 333 -3.44 24.97 14.95
N VAL A 334 -4.23 24.13 14.26
CA VAL A 334 -4.26 24.06 12.79
C VAL A 334 -4.71 25.37 12.14
N LEU A 335 -5.44 26.24 12.84
CA LEU A 335 -5.89 27.52 12.29
C LEU A 335 -4.73 28.40 11.80
N ALA A 336 -3.55 28.29 12.40
CA ALA A 336 -2.37 29.05 12.00
C ALA A 336 -1.85 28.69 10.59
N ASP A 337 -2.16 27.47 10.12
CA ASP A 337 -1.72 26.95 8.82
C ASP A 337 -2.78 27.13 7.72
N LEU A 338 -3.94 27.72 8.05
CA LEU A 338 -5.03 27.97 7.11
C LEU A 338 -5.05 29.43 6.66
N THR A 339 -5.28 29.64 5.36
CA THR A 339 -5.38 30.99 4.79
C THR A 339 -6.78 31.57 4.97
N SER A 340 -7.82 30.73 4.86
CA SER A 340 -9.21 31.14 5.12
C SER A 340 -9.71 30.57 6.44
N THR A 341 -9.98 31.42 7.42
CA THR A 341 -10.35 31.01 8.80
C THR A 341 -11.73 31.48 9.26
N GLU A 342 -12.51 32.10 8.37
CA GLU A 342 -13.85 32.61 8.70
C GLU A 342 -14.76 31.48 9.22
N GLY A 343 -15.38 31.69 10.40
CA GLY A 343 -16.29 30.73 11.03
C GLY A 343 -15.62 29.51 11.67
N LEU A 344 -14.30 29.31 11.50
CA LEU A 344 -13.64 28.09 11.99
C LEU A 344 -13.40 28.12 13.50
N ALA A 345 -13.04 29.28 14.05
CA ALA A 345 -12.84 29.45 15.49
C ALA A 345 -14.15 29.20 16.26
N GLU A 346 -15.28 29.62 15.72
CA GLU A 346 -16.61 29.37 16.26
C GLU A 346 -16.94 27.87 16.30
N ARG A 347 -16.56 27.12 15.26
CA ARG A 347 -16.75 25.65 15.22
C ARG A 347 -15.88 24.93 16.26
N VAL A 348 -14.64 25.38 16.48
CA VAL A 348 -13.80 24.87 17.57
C VAL A 348 -14.41 25.20 18.93
N ALA A 349 -14.93 26.42 19.11
CA ALA A 349 -15.61 26.83 20.33
C ALA A 349 -16.89 26.01 20.57
N GLU A 350 -17.63 25.65 19.53
CA GLU A 350 -18.80 24.76 19.61
C GLU A 350 -18.41 23.38 20.13
N LEU A 351 -17.34 22.78 19.59
CA LEU A 351 -16.84 21.49 20.07
C LEU A 351 -16.43 21.58 21.55
N ARG A 352 -15.70 22.63 21.95
CA ARG A 352 -15.34 22.86 23.37
C ARG A 352 -16.59 22.97 24.26
N ALA A 353 -17.58 23.75 23.84
CA ALA A 353 -18.83 23.88 24.57
C ALA A 353 -19.63 22.56 24.63
N ALA A 354 -19.49 21.67 23.65
CA ALA A 354 -20.07 20.34 23.69
C ALA A 354 -19.36 19.44 24.73
N VAL A 355 -18.02 19.50 24.79
CA VAL A 355 -17.23 18.80 25.82
C VAL A 355 -17.62 19.25 27.22
N GLU A 356 -17.68 20.56 27.48
CA GLU A 356 -17.99 21.09 28.83
C GLU A 356 -19.41 20.76 29.29
N ARG A 357 -20.35 20.52 28.36
CA ARG A 357 -21.72 20.11 28.70
C ARG A 357 -21.86 18.61 28.94
N ALA A 358 -20.91 17.80 28.47
CA ALA A 358 -20.95 16.36 28.62
C ALA A 358 -20.52 15.94 30.04
N SER A 359 -21.12 14.87 30.56
CA SER A 359 -20.76 14.31 31.86
C SER A 359 -19.69 13.23 31.70
N GLU A 360 -18.59 13.38 32.44
CA GLU A 360 -17.49 12.42 32.48
C GLU A 360 -17.87 11.20 33.34
N LEU A 361 -17.49 10.01 32.89
CA LEU A 361 -17.72 8.78 33.65
C LEU A 361 -16.71 8.69 34.81
N PRO A 362 -17.16 8.32 36.02
CA PRO A 362 -16.26 8.18 37.15
C PRO A 362 -15.25 7.06 36.91
N ALA A 363 -14.05 7.23 37.47
CA ALA A 363 -13.03 6.18 37.49
C ALA A 363 -13.52 4.93 38.23
N PRO A 364 -12.99 3.73 37.90
CA PRO A 364 -13.42 2.46 38.49
C PRO A 364 -13.08 2.31 39.98
N GLY A 365 -12.28 3.21 40.55
CA GLY A 365 -11.86 3.18 41.95
C GLY A 365 -11.13 4.46 42.39
N PRO A 366 -10.53 4.46 43.58
CA PRO A 366 -9.71 5.57 44.06
C PRO A 366 -8.41 5.71 43.26
N THR A 367 -7.87 6.93 43.24
CA THR A 367 -6.74 7.33 42.38
C THR A 367 -5.48 6.50 42.59
N ASP A 368 -5.16 6.12 43.82
CA ASP A 368 -3.99 5.31 44.20
C ASP A 368 -4.11 3.82 43.83
N GLU A 369 -5.30 3.34 43.46
CA GLU A 369 -5.52 1.96 43.02
C GLU A 369 -5.68 1.85 41.50
N LEU A 370 -5.68 2.96 40.75
CA LEU A 370 -6.01 2.97 39.31
C LEU A 370 -5.09 2.10 38.46
N VAL A 371 -3.80 1.99 38.80
CA VAL A 371 -2.86 1.10 38.10
C VAL A 371 -3.26 -0.36 38.27
N ALA A 372 -3.65 -0.76 39.48
CA ALA A 372 -4.11 -2.13 39.74
C ALA A 372 -5.42 -2.44 39.01
N TYR A 373 -6.35 -1.47 38.93
CA TYR A 373 -7.56 -1.64 38.11
C TYR A 373 -7.25 -1.71 36.62
N PHE A 374 -6.24 -0.97 36.12
CA PHE A 374 -5.80 -1.04 34.73
C PHE A 374 -5.22 -2.42 34.43
N ASP A 375 -4.28 -2.89 35.25
CA ASP A 375 -3.61 -4.18 35.05
C ASP A 375 -4.58 -5.37 35.22
N ALA A 376 -5.65 -5.21 35.99
CA ALA A 376 -6.72 -6.22 36.14
C ALA A 376 -7.80 -6.15 35.05
N ALA A 377 -7.86 -5.08 34.24
CA ALA A 377 -8.85 -4.94 33.19
C ALA A 377 -8.55 -5.91 32.04
N ASP A 378 -9.56 -6.69 31.62
CA ASP A 378 -9.40 -7.57 30.47
C ASP A 378 -9.54 -6.81 29.14
N GLY A 379 -8.86 -7.29 28.09
CA GLY A 379 -8.92 -6.69 26.76
C GLY A 379 -10.29 -6.75 26.08
N ARG A 380 -11.32 -7.36 26.70
CA ARG A 380 -12.68 -7.45 26.16
C ARG A 380 -13.60 -6.36 26.72
N THR A 381 -13.28 -5.79 27.87
CA THR A 381 -14.09 -4.74 28.55
C THR A 381 -13.34 -3.44 28.81
N ALA A 382 -12.01 -3.42 28.65
CA ALA A 382 -11.21 -2.21 28.76
C ALA A 382 -11.46 -1.26 27.57
N ASP A 383 -11.95 -0.05 27.87
CA ASP A 383 -12.03 1.05 26.92
C ASP A 383 -10.76 1.91 27.05
N PRO A 384 -9.83 1.85 26.10
CA PRO A 384 -8.56 2.58 26.18
C PRO A 384 -8.76 4.10 26.26
N GLU A 385 -9.80 4.68 25.63
CA GLU A 385 -10.05 6.12 25.70
C GLU A 385 -10.39 6.57 27.12
N ARG A 386 -11.11 5.72 27.88
CA ARG A 386 -11.43 5.99 29.28
C ARG A 386 -10.21 5.89 30.16
N TRP A 387 -9.40 4.86 29.95
CA TRP A 387 -8.16 4.65 30.70
C TRP A 387 -7.20 5.82 30.56
N VAL A 388 -7.11 6.40 29.37
CA VAL A 388 -6.34 7.65 29.19
C VAL A 388 -6.86 8.76 30.08
N GLY A 389 -8.18 9.04 30.06
CA GLY A 389 -8.77 10.07 30.90
C GLY A 389 -8.56 9.84 32.40
N TRP A 390 -8.70 8.60 32.86
CA TRP A 390 -8.54 8.25 34.28
C TRP A 390 -7.09 8.27 34.76
N LEU A 391 -6.13 7.88 33.92
CA LEU A 391 -4.70 7.90 34.26
C LEU A 391 -4.05 9.27 34.07
N TRP A 392 -4.67 10.18 33.31
CA TRP A 392 -4.13 11.51 33.03
C TRP A 392 -3.66 12.27 34.29
N PRO A 393 -4.42 12.33 35.41
CA PRO A 393 -3.99 13.06 36.61
C PRO A 393 -2.76 12.47 37.31
N LEU A 394 -2.43 11.20 37.07
CA LEU A 394 -1.25 10.52 37.63
C LEU A 394 -0.01 10.68 36.74
N SER A 395 -0.21 11.06 35.48
CA SER A 395 0.85 11.18 34.48
C SER A 395 1.92 12.19 34.90
N GLY A 396 3.18 11.78 34.83
CA GLY A 396 4.35 12.57 35.23
C GLY A 396 4.58 12.66 36.74
N THR A 397 3.72 12.04 37.57
CA THR A 397 3.89 12.00 39.03
C THR A 397 4.12 10.59 39.57
N ASP A 398 3.48 9.60 38.94
CA ASP A 398 3.67 8.18 39.22
C ASP A 398 4.20 7.50 37.96
N LEU A 399 5.40 6.89 38.04
CA LEU A 399 6.08 6.35 36.87
C LEU A 399 5.33 5.14 36.28
N GLU A 400 4.76 4.27 37.13
CA GLU A 400 4.02 3.10 36.67
C GLU A 400 2.75 3.52 35.92
N ALA A 401 1.97 4.45 36.49
CA ALA A 401 0.80 5.03 35.86
C ALA A 401 1.17 5.77 34.56
N THR A 402 2.29 6.49 34.55
CA THR A 402 2.79 7.19 33.37
C THR A 402 3.14 6.21 32.24
N ARG A 403 3.74 5.06 32.56
CA ARG A 403 4.01 4.00 31.58
C ARG A 403 2.71 3.48 30.96
N ARG A 404 1.71 3.08 31.77
CA ARG A 404 0.40 2.61 31.27
C ARG A 404 -0.32 3.67 30.44
N HIS A 405 -0.32 4.91 30.93
CA HIS A 405 -0.96 6.04 30.29
C HIS A 405 -0.38 6.29 28.90
N THR A 406 0.95 6.42 28.80
CA THR A 406 1.64 6.66 27.53
C THR A 406 1.53 5.49 26.56
N THR A 407 1.48 4.24 27.06
CA THR A 407 1.25 3.06 26.21
C THR A 407 -0.13 3.11 25.60
N THR A 408 -1.13 3.48 26.41
CA THR A 408 -2.52 3.61 25.95
C THR A 408 -2.66 4.78 24.96
N LEU A 409 -1.93 5.88 25.16
CA LEU A 409 -1.85 6.99 24.21
C LEU A 409 -1.26 6.53 22.86
N GLY A 410 -0.13 5.81 22.88
CA GLY A 410 0.47 5.23 21.67
C GLY A 410 -0.51 4.33 20.93
N PHE A 411 -1.19 3.44 21.67
CA PHE A 411 -2.23 2.56 21.12
C PHE A 411 -3.40 3.32 20.48
N LEU A 412 -3.73 4.53 20.93
CA LEU A 412 -4.78 5.36 20.33
C LEU A 412 -4.30 6.29 19.22
N GLY A 413 -3.02 6.23 18.82
CA GLY A 413 -2.43 7.09 17.79
C GLY A 413 -1.96 8.46 18.30
N TYR A 414 -1.65 8.56 19.60
CA TYR A 414 -1.14 9.76 20.27
C TYR A 414 0.29 9.56 20.81
N ALA A 415 1.13 8.82 20.06
CA ALA A 415 2.52 8.52 20.45
C ALA A 415 3.33 9.77 20.79
N ALA A 416 3.22 10.86 20.00
CA ALA A 416 3.92 12.12 20.29
C ALA A 416 3.53 12.74 21.64
N THR A 417 2.24 12.73 22.00
CA THR A 417 1.79 13.20 23.32
C THR A 417 2.33 12.30 24.43
N GLY A 418 2.37 10.98 24.20
CA GLY A 418 2.96 10.03 25.14
C GLY A 418 4.46 10.25 25.32
N ALA A 419 5.18 10.47 24.22
CA ALA A 419 6.61 10.74 24.20
C ALA A 419 6.95 12.03 24.94
N ASP A 420 6.21 13.12 24.74
CA ASP A 420 6.42 14.39 25.46
C ASP A 420 6.28 14.23 26.99
N LEU A 421 5.26 13.49 27.44
CA LEU A 421 5.02 13.23 28.85
C LEU A 421 6.14 12.39 29.48
N TYR A 422 6.57 11.34 28.77
CA TYR A 422 7.61 10.44 29.25
C TYR A 422 9.01 11.09 29.22
N TRP A 423 9.28 11.86 28.16
CA TRP A 423 10.48 12.69 28.01
C TRP A 423 10.63 13.65 29.17
N LYS A 424 9.58 14.43 29.47
CA LYS A 424 9.60 15.35 30.59
C LYS A 424 9.97 14.63 31.90
N THR A 425 9.34 13.49 32.15
CA THR A 425 9.55 12.70 33.38
C THR A 425 10.98 12.20 33.54
N LEU A 426 11.59 11.68 32.47
CA LEU A 426 12.89 10.99 32.55
C LEU A 426 14.10 11.80 32.08
N ALA A 427 13.90 12.80 31.22
CA ALA A 427 14.96 13.57 30.61
C ALA A 427 14.98 15.04 31.08
N GLU A 428 13.84 15.65 31.44
CA GLU A 428 13.81 17.04 31.93
C GLU A 428 13.80 17.11 33.46
N ASP A 429 12.90 16.37 34.10
CA ASP A 429 12.71 16.38 35.56
C ASP A 429 13.68 15.41 36.27
N ALA A 430 14.36 14.54 35.53
CA ALA A 430 15.33 13.55 36.02
C ALA A 430 16.56 13.41 35.12
N ASP A 431 17.57 12.67 35.61
CA ASP A 431 18.74 12.28 34.82
C ASP A 431 18.51 10.91 34.15
N PRO A 432 18.43 10.84 32.80
CA PRO A 432 18.17 9.59 32.10
C PRO A 432 19.29 8.57 32.30
N ALA A 433 20.51 8.98 32.66
CA ALA A 433 21.60 8.05 32.97
C ALA A 433 21.37 7.23 34.26
N GLN A 434 20.41 7.65 35.11
CA GLN A 434 20.04 6.95 36.34
C GLN A 434 18.71 6.20 36.21
N ALA A 435 18.02 6.29 35.07
CA ALA A 435 16.76 5.60 34.84
C ALA A 435 16.99 4.09 34.58
N GLY A 436 15.95 3.28 34.80
CA GLY A 436 16.01 1.85 34.50
C GLY A 436 16.11 1.58 32.99
N GLU A 437 16.76 0.48 32.61
CA GLU A 437 16.93 0.10 31.20
C GLU A 437 15.61 -0.05 30.45
N GLU A 438 14.57 -0.61 31.10
CA GLU A 438 13.22 -0.71 30.53
C GLU A 438 12.62 0.65 30.19
N ASP A 439 12.82 1.65 31.06
CA ASP A 439 12.28 2.99 30.89
C ASP A 439 12.95 3.75 29.76
N ILE A 440 14.28 3.63 29.66
CA ILE A 440 15.05 4.19 28.54
C ILE A 440 14.66 3.51 27.23
N SER A 441 14.54 2.18 27.27
CA SER A 441 14.13 1.38 26.14
C SER A 441 12.76 1.82 25.62
N TYR A 442 11.81 1.97 26.53
CA TYR A 442 10.45 2.38 26.23
C TYR A 442 10.37 3.85 25.72
N LEU A 443 11.09 4.78 26.37
CA LEU A 443 11.18 6.17 25.90
C LEU A 443 11.74 6.24 24.48
N THR A 444 12.80 5.50 24.19
CA THR A 444 13.40 5.44 22.85
C THR A 444 12.38 4.93 21.82
N GLY A 445 11.63 3.88 22.15
CA GLY A 445 10.54 3.38 21.29
C GLY A 445 9.48 4.45 21.00
N LEU A 446 8.97 5.12 22.05
CA LEU A 446 7.98 6.21 21.91
C LEU A 446 8.48 7.37 21.04
N LEU A 447 9.74 7.79 21.21
CA LEU A 447 10.34 8.86 20.42
C LEU A 447 10.45 8.49 18.94
N ILE A 448 10.86 7.25 18.65
CA ILE A 448 10.96 6.73 17.27
C ILE A 448 9.57 6.67 16.62
N GLU A 449 8.58 6.13 17.32
CA GLU A 449 7.19 6.05 16.86
C GLU A 449 6.58 7.45 16.63
N ALA A 450 6.96 8.43 17.46
CA ALA A 450 6.54 9.82 17.33
C ALA A 450 7.32 10.61 16.26
N GLY A 451 8.34 10.02 15.62
CA GLY A 451 9.20 10.71 14.65
C GLY A 451 10.11 11.78 15.25
N GLN A 452 10.38 11.71 16.56
CA GLN A 452 11.20 12.69 17.28
C GLN A 452 12.68 12.26 17.30
N ASP A 453 13.26 12.07 16.11
CA ASP A 453 14.60 11.51 15.91
C ASP A 453 15.69 12.34 16.62
N GLU A 454 15.57 13.68 16.63
CA GLU A 454 16.54 14.55 17.33
C GLU A 454 16.55 14.32 18.84
N ARG A 455 15.40 14.01 19.44
CA ARG A 455 15.32 13.69 20.87
C ARG A 455 15.91 12.32 21.18
N VAL A 456 15.87 11.37 20.25
CA VAL A 456 16.58 10.10 20.42
C VAL A 456 18.09 10.35 20.47
N GLU A 457 18.61 11.21 19.59
CA GLU A 457 20.03 11.59 19.61
C GLU A 457 20.43 12.34 20.89
N GLU A 458 19.59 13.27 21.35
CA GLU A 458 19.79 13.97 22.63
C GLU A 458 19.79 12.99 23.81
N LEU A 459 18.84 12.05 23.84
CA LEU A 459 18.78 11.00 24.85
C LEU A 459 20.05 10.16 24.81
N ALA A 460 20.44 9.66 23.64
CA ALA A 460 21.61 8.81 23.44
C ALA A 460 22.90 9.48 23.91
N ALA A 461 23.04 10.79 23.72
CA ALA A 461 24.20 11.57 24.19
C ALA A 461 24.29 11.69 25.72
N ARG A 462 23.17 11.50 26.43
CA ARG A 462 23.08 11.58 27.89
C ARG A 462 23.14 10.22 28.58
N LEU A 463 23.05 9.12 27.83
CA LEU A 463 23.07 7.76 28.36
C LEU A 463 24.51 7.21 28.52
N PRO A 464 24.70 6.17 29.34
CA PRO A 464 25.92 5.36 29.32
C PRO A 464 26.20 4.82 27.92
N ALA A 465 27.47 4.59 27.59
CA ALA A 465 27.92 4.27 26.23
C ALA A 465 27.13 3.14 25.56
N ALA A 466 26.95 2.01 26.25
CA ALA A 466 26.19 0.86 25.71
C ALA A 466 24.74 1.23 25.38
N ALA A 467 24.02 1.86 26.32
CA ALA A 467 22.63 2.27 26.15
C ALA A 467 22.46 3.38 25.08
N GLY A 468 23.41 4.32 25.01
CA GLY A 468 23.41 5.38 23.99
C GLY A 468 23.58 4.83 22.58
N HIS A 469 24.52 3.91 22.38
CA HIS A 469 24.70 3.21 21.11
C HIS A 469 23.49 2.35 20.75
N LEU A 470 22.88 1.67 21.73
CA LEU A 470 21.67 0.88 21.51
C LEU A 470 20.48 1.74 21.06
N ALA A 471 20.30 2.92 21.66
CA ALA A 471 19.24 3.86 21.28
C ALA A 471 19.40 4.34 19.82
N ARG A 472 20.63 4.66 19.39
CA ARG A 472 20.91 5.01 17.98
C ARG A 472 20.72 3.84 17.03
N ALA A 473 21.16 2.64 17.41
CA ALA A 473 20.95 1.44 16.61
C ALA A 473 19.45 1.19 16.34
N ARG A 474 18.59 1.38 17.36
CA ARG A 474 17.13 1.27 17.19
C ARG A 474 16.57 2.34 16.26
N LEU A 475 17.04 3.58 16.39
CA LEU A 475 16.65 4.68 15.50
C LEU A 475 17.01 4.37 14.05
N HIS A 476 18.28 4.01 13.79
CA HIS A 476 18.75 3.68 12.45
C HIS A 476 18.02 2.49 11.86
N ARG A 477 17.72 1.45 12.67
CA ARG A 477 16.91 0.30 12.25
C ARG A 477 15.51 0.74 11.81
N ALA A 478 14.86 1.60 12.59
CA ALA A 478 13.52 2.09 12.28
C ALA A 478 13.47 3.01 11.04
N ARG A 479 14.64 3.49 10.59
CA ARG A 479 14.81 4.28 9.37
C ARG A 479 15.48 3.48 8.24
N GLU A 480 15.61 2.16 8.41
CA GLU A 480 16.23 1.24 7.44
C GLU A 480 17.67 1.62 7.03
N ARG A 481 18.39 2.31 7.93
CA ARG A 481 19.80 2.68 7.76
C ARG A 481 20.69 1.56 8.30
N TRP A 482 20.82 0.49 7.51
CA TRP A 482 21.38 -0.78 7.99
C TRP A 482 22.87 -0.70 8.32
N GLU A 483 23.66 0.06 7.57
CA GLU A 483 25.08 0.29 7.87
C GLU A 483 25.28 0.98 9.23
N GLU A 484 24.56 2.07 9.48
CA GLU A 484 24.62 2.79 10.76
C GLU A 484 24.05 1.94 11.91
N THR A 485 22.99 1.17 11.66
CA THR A 485 22.45 0.22 12.64
C THR A 485 23.52 -0.79 13.06
N ALA A 486 24.24 -1.37 12.09
CA ALA A 486 25.28 -2.36 12.38
C ALA A 486 26.44 -1.76 13.17
N ALA A 487 26.89 -0.54 12.81
CA ALA A 487 27.98 0.14 13.49
C ALA A 487 27.65 0.49 14.95
N GLU A 488 26.47 1.06 15.19
CA GLU A 488 26.01 1.41 16.54
C GLU A 488 25.75 0.16 17.39
N ALA A 489 25.13 -0.89 16.83
CA ALA A 489 24.89 -2.13 17.56
C ALA A 489 26.20 -2.88 17.91
N GLU A 490 27.20 -2.86 17.01
CA GLU A 490 28.54 -3.38 17.28
C GLU A 490 29.21 -2.62 18.43
N ALA A 491 29.14 -1.29 18.41
CA ALA A 491 29.68 -0.44 19.47
C ALA A 491 28.97 -0.68 20.81
N ALA A 492 27.64 -0.88 20.80
CA ALA A 492 26.89 -1.24 21.99
C ALA A 492 27.37 -2.57 22.59
N VAL A 493 27.50 -3.62 21.79
CA VAL A 493 27.98 -4.95 22.23
C VAL A 493 29.43 -4.91 22.71
N ALA A 494 30.27 -4.09 22.08
CA ALA A 494 31.67 -3.90 22.49
C ALA A 494 31.79 -3.16 23.83
N ALA A 495 30.88 -2.23 24.12
CA ALA A 495 30.82 -1.54 25.40
C ALA A 495 30.26 -2.46 26.51
N GLU A 496 29.15 -3.15 26.22
CA GLU A 496 28.52 -4.12 27.12
C GLU A 496 27.73 -5.16 26.31
N PRO A 497 28.15 -6.44 26.32
CA PRO A 497 27.44 -7.48 25.58
C PRO A 497 26.02 -7.68 26.11
N SER A 498 25.03 -7.47 25.25
CA SER A 498 23.61 -7.71 25.56
C SER A 498 22.94 -8.55 24.46
N LEU A 499 21.87 -9.26 24.85
CA LEU A 499 21.05 -10.04 23.92
C LEU A 499 20.51 -9.16 22.79
N GLU A 500 19.97 -8.00 23.15
CA GLU A 500 19.39 -7.07 22.19
C GLU A 500 20.43 -6.47 21.24
N GLY A 501 21.59 -6.05 21.76
CA GLY A 501 22.67 -5.51 20.93
C GLY A 501 23.12 -6.52 19.87
N ARG A 502 23.23 -7.81 20.24
CA ARG A 502 23.56 -8.89 19.28
C ARG A 502 22.45 -9.13 18.26
N ARG A 503 21.18 -9.08 18.67
CA ARG A 503 20.03 -9.24 17.76
C ARG A 503 19.96 -8.12 16.72
N LEU A 504 20.16 -6.87 17.14
CA LEU A 504 20.21 -5.71 16.25
C LEU A 504 21.40 -5.78 15.31
N TRP A 505 22.59 -6.10 15.83
CA TRP A 505 23.79 -6.19 15.02
C TRP A 505 23.70 -7.29 13.96
N SER A 506 23.33 -8.51 14.36
CA SER A 506 23.15 -9.63 13.44
C SER A 506 22.09 -9.33 12.39
N GLY A 507 20.96 -8.73 12.79
CA GLY A 507 19.90 -8.38 11.86
C GLY A 507 20.29 -7.32 10.84
N ALA A 508 21.01 -6.28 11.25
CA ALA A 508 21.51 -5.28 10.33
C ALA A 508 22.53 -5.86 9.34
N VAL A 509 23.46 -6.70 9.82
CA VAL A 509 24.45 -7.38 8.98
C VAL A 509 23.79 -8.35 7.98
N GLN A 510 22.70 -9.02 8.39
CA GLN A 510 21.89 -9.86 7.49
C GLN A 510 21.24 -9.03 6.38
N GLN A 511 20.68 -7.85 6.69
CA GLN A 511 20.08 -6.95 5.69
C GLN A 511 21.13 -6.43 4.69
N LEU A 512 22.38 -6.29 5.12
CA LEU A 512 23.52 -5.96 4.25
C LEU A 512 24.04 -7.16 3.42
N GLY A 513 23.41 -8.33 3.55
CA GLY A 513 23.72 -9.53 2.76
C GLY A 513 24.83 -10.42 3.31
N ASP A 514 25.39 -10.13 4.49
CA ASP A 514 26.48 -10.92 5.10
C ASP A 514 25.93 -11.93 6.14
N ASN A 515 25.31 -12.99 5.64
CA ASN A 515 24.74 -14.05 6.48
C ASN A 515 25.80 -14.78 7.34
N ALA A 516 27.05 -14.84 6.88
CA ALA A 516 28.14 -15.51 7.58
C ALA A 516 28.49 -14.74 8.86
N LYS A 517 28.76 -13.43 8.74
CA LYS A 517 29.03 -12.57 9.90
C LYS A 517 27.81 -12.48 10.81
N ALA A 518 26.59 -12.41 10.26
CA ALA A 518 25.38 -12.40 11.05
C ALA A 518 25.23 -13.66 11.93
N ALA A 519 25.59 -14.85 11.41
CA ALA A 519 25.60 -16.10 12.16
C ALA A 519 26.66 -16.09 13.27
N GLU A 520 27.87 -15.59 12.98
CA GLU A 520 28.96 -15.47 13.96
C GLU A 520 28.58 -14.60 15.17
N ILE A 521 27.81 -13.53 14.94
CA ILE A 521 27.38 -12.60 16.01
C ILE A 521 26.42 -13.27 17.00
N ILE A 522 25.51 -14.12 16.50
CA ILE A 522 24.48 -14.81 17.31
C ILE A 522 25.02 -16.08 17.96
N ARG A 523 25.98 -16.78 17.33
CA ARG A 523 26.50 -18.06 17.81
C ARG A 523 26.87 -18.07 19.31
N PRO A 524 27.52 -17.05 19.90
CA PRO A 524 27.82 -17.03 21.33
C PRO A 524 26.58 -17.14 22.24
N LEU A 525 25.41 -16.66 21.81
CA LEU A 525 24.16 -16.75 22.56
C LEU A 525 23.71 -18.21 22.74
N LEU A 526 24.02 -19.07 21.76
CA LEU A 526 23.77 -20.49 21.89
C LEU A 526 24.68 -21.12 22.95
N ASP A 527 25.94 -20.71 22.99
CA ASP A 527 26.95 -21.34 23.84
C ASP A 527 26.83 -20.88 25.31
N SER A 528 26.38 -19.65 25.56
CA SER A 528 26.12 -19.13 26.91
C SER A 528 24.80 -19.63 27.51
N GLY A 529 23.83 -20.01 26.66
CA GLY A 529 22.48 -20.37 27.10
C GLY A 529 21.60 -19.16 27.44
N GLU A 530 22.06 -17.94 27.13
CA GLU A 530 21.31 -16.70 27.28
C GLU A 530 20.36 -16.45 26.10
N GLY A 531 20.54 -17.16 24.98
CA GLY A 531 19.64 -17.09 23.82
C GLY A 531 18.31 -17.80 24.05
N GLU A 532 17.27 -17.28 23.43
CA GLU A 532 15.93 -17.86 23.38
C GLU A 532 15.78 -18.80 22.18
N GLU A 533 14.66 -19.53 22.11
CA GLU A 533 14.37 -20.44 20.99
C GLU A 533 14.45 -19.74 19.62
N GLU A 534 13.97 -18.49 19.56
CA GLU A 534 14.01 -17.67 18.34
C GLU A 534 15.45 -17.38 17.87
N ASP A 535 16.40 -17.20 18.79
CA ASP A 535 17.81 -17.00 18.42
C ASP A 535 18.42 -18.27 17.82
N VAL A 536 17.99 -19.44 18.30
CA VAL A 536 18.41 -20.74 17.74
C VAL A 536 17.88 -20.92 16.32
N TRP A 537 16.60 -20.62 16.10
CA TRP A 537 16.00 -20.63 14.76
C TRP A 537 16.68 -19.64 13.83
N ARG A 538 16.97 -18.43 14.31
CA ARG A 538 17.71 -17.44 13.53
C ARG A 538 19.08 -17.93 13.12
N LEU A 539 19.82 -18.58 14.03
CA LEU A 539 21.11 -19.15 13.67
C LEU A 539 20.98 -20.28 12.62
N ILE A 540 19.95 -21.11 12.72
CA ILE A 540 19.66 -22.16 11.72
C ILE A 540 19.48 -21.53 10.33
N VAL A 541 18.66 -20.49 10.22
CA VAL A 541 18.41 -19.79 8.95
C VAL A 541 19.70 -19.19 8.39
N LEU A 542 20.43 -18.42 9.20
CA LEU A 542 21.67 -17.76 8.77
C LEU A 542 22.75 -18.77 8.36
N SER A 543 22.92 -19.85 9.13
CA SER A 543 23.90 -20.90 8.85
C SER A 543 23.51 -21.72 7.60
N THR A 544 22.22 -21.92 7.38
CA THR A 544 21.70 -22.57 6.16
C THR A 544 22.04 -21.74 4.92
N ALA A 545 21.86 -20.42 4.99
CA ALA A 545 22.16 -19.50 3.88
C ALA A 545 23.64 -19.47 3.47
N VAL A 546 24.55 -19.90 4.35
CA VAL A 546 25.99 -20.02 4.06
C VAL A 546 26.49 -21.46 4.03
N GLU A 547 25.57 -22.42 4.01
CA GLU A 547 25.85 -23.86 3.98
C GLU A 547 26.72 -24.39 5.15
N ASP A 548 26.67 -23.75 6.32
CA ASP A 548 27.29 -24.27 7.56
C ASP A 548 26.39 -25.33 8.22
N TRP A 549 26.31 -26.49 7.57
CA TRP A 549 25.48 -27.62 8.00
C TRP A 549 25.88 -28.18 9.37
N ALA A 550 27.14 -28.01 9.79
CA ALA A 550 27.59 -28.43 11.11
C ALA A 550 26.91 -27.59 12.20
N THR A 551 26.89 -26.26 12.04
CA THR A 551 26.19 -25.38 12.96
C THR A 551 24.68 -25.59 12.92
N VAL A 552 24.08 -25.82 11.73
CA VAL A 552 22.64 -26.15 11.61
C VAL A 552 22.28 -27.39 12.44
N ARG A 553 23.06 -28.47 12.36
CA ARG A 553 22.81 -29.70 13.14
C ARG A 553 22.95 -29.48 14.64
N VAL A 554 23.96 -28.71 15.07
CA VAL A 554 24.16 -28.38 16.49
C VAL A 554 22.98 -27.56 17.03
N ALA A 555 22.53 -26.55 16.29
CA ALA A 555 21.39 -25.71 16.65
C ALA A 555 20.07 -26.52 16.65
N ALA A 556 19.84 -27.35 15.63
CA ALA A 556 18.66 -28.21 15.57
C ALA A 556 18.59 -29.22 16.72
N ALA A 557 19.72 -29.80 17.12
CA ALA A 557 19.79 -30.69 18.28
C ALA A 557 19.41 -29.97 19.58
N LYS A 558 19.74 -28.68 19.74
CA LYS A 558 19.30 -27.87 20.90
C LYS A 558 17.78 -27.68 20.94
N LEU A 559 17.13 -27.63 19.78
CA LEU A 559 15.67 -27.59 19.64
C LEU A 559 15.01 -28.97 19.73
N GLY A 560 15.78 -30.03 19.98
CA GLY A 560 15.28 -31.40 20.04
C GLY A 560 14.80 -31.94 18.69
N MET A 561 15.20 -31.31 17.58
CA MET A 561 14.83 -31.76 16.24
C MET A 561 15.68 -32.97 15.82
N PRO A 562 15.05 -34.12 15.47
CA PRO A 562 15.78 -35.25 14.93
C PRO A 562 16.17 -34.96 13.48
N ILE A 563 17.47 -35.01 13.18
CA ILE A 563 18.00 -34.89 11.81
C ILE A 563 18.98 -36.05 11.60
N GLU A 564 18.93 -36.67 10.42
CA GLU A 564 19.80 -37.80 10.08
C GLU A 564 21.29 -37.41 10.17
N PRO A 565 22.15 -38.21 10.82
CA PRO A 565 23.57 -37.89 10.95
C PRO A 565 24.28 -37.96 9.59
N GLY A 566 25.11 -36.96 9.29
CA GLY A 566 25.86 -36.91 8.04
C GLY A 566 26.69 -35.63 7.87
N GLU A 567 27.43 -35.54 6.76
CA GLU A 567 28.15 -34.36 6.31
C GLU A 567 27.42 -33.71 5.12
N GLY A 568 27.43 -32.38 5.03
CA GLY A 568 26.78 -31.65 3.92
C GLY A 568 25.28 -31.35 4.14
N PRO A 569 24.58 -30.96 3.05
CA PRO A 569 23.18 -30.52 3.09
C PRO A 569 22.23 -31.50 3.76
N ILE A 570 21.23 -30.95 4.44
CA ILE A 570 20.11 -31.73 4.99
C ILE A 570 19.05 -31.83 3.90
N GLU A 571 18.79 -33.06 3.46
CA GLU A 571 17.89 -33.40 2.37
C GLU A 571 16.93 -34.49 2.84
N GLU A 572 15.89 -34.08 3.55
CA GLU A 572 14.86 -34.95 4.13
C GLU A 572 13.48 -34.47 3.68
N GLU A 573 12.58 -35.37 3.28
CA GLU A 573 11.22 -34.96 2.91
C GLU A 573 10.34 -34.79 4.15
N TRP A 574 10.02 -33.54 4.51
CA TRP A 574 9.23 -33.23 5.69
C TRP A 574 7.74 -33.09 5.36
N HIS A 575 7.34 -32.00 4.70
CA HIS A 575 5.97 -31.76 4.30
C HIS A 575 5.87 -30.68 3.20
N LEU A 576 4.71 -30.61 2.53
CA LEU A 576 4.39 -29.54 1.58
C LEU A 576 4.21 -28.21 2.34
N ILE A 577 4.68 -27.13 1.72
CA ILE A 577 4.56 -25.76 2.23
C ILE A 577 4.24 -24.79 1.09
N ARG A 578 3.80 -23.59 1.46
CA ARG A 578 3.80 -22.43 0.59
C ARG A 578 5.03 -21.59 0.92
N THR A 579 5.81 -21.22 -0.07
CA THR A 579 6.93 -20.30 0.09
C THR A 579 6.54 -18.96 -0.52
N ILE A 580 6.60 -17.90 0.28
CA ILE A 580 6.33 -16.53 -0.15
C ILE A 580 7.65 -15.91 -0.58
N LEU A 581 7.81 -15.74 -1.90
CA LEU A 581 9.04 -15.22 -2.51
C LEU A 581 8.83 -13.78 -3.02
N PRO A 582 9.85 -12.92 -2.94
CA PRO A 582 9.79 -11.60 -3.57
C PRO A 582 9.78 -11.76 -5.09
N ALA A 583 8.94 -10.98 -5.77
CA ALA A 583 8.88 -10.90 -7.22
C ALA A 583 9.62 -9.66 -7.74
N PRO A 584 10.10 -9.66 -9.01
CA PRO A 584 10.81 -8.52 -9.58
C PRO A 584 9.99 -7.21 -9.64
N ASP A 585 8.67 -7.31 -9.60
CA ASP A 585 7.72 -6.19 -9.59
C ASP A 585 7.45 -5.63 -8.18
N GLY A 586 8.16 -6.13 -7.16
CA GLY A 586 7.99 -5.78 -5.75
C GLY A 586 6.80 -6.46 -5.07
N SER A 587 6.02 -7.26 -5.79
CA SER A 587 4.95 -8.08 -5.19
C SER A 587 5.53 -9.32 -4.49
N GLN A 588 4.69 -9.98 -3.70
CA GLN A 588 5.00 -11.29 -3.14
C GLN A 588 4.29 -12.37 -3.94
N ARG A 589 5.00 -13.44 -4.28
CA ARG A 589 4.46 -14.60 -4.97
C ARG A 589 4.44 -15.79 -4.03
N GLU A 590 3.30 -16.45 -4.00
CA GLU A 590 3.14 -17.72 -3.32
C GLU A 590 3.51 -18.86 -4.27
N VAL A 591 4.46 -19.70 -3.84
CA VAL A 591 4.93 -20.85 -4.61
C VAL A 591 4.86 -22.11 -3.75
N LEU A 592 4.23 -23.17 -4.25
CA LEU A 592 4.26 -24.46 -3.55
C LEU A 592 5.66 -25.05 -3.57
N ALA A 593 6.09 -25.57 -2.43
CA ALA A 593 7.41 -26.14 -2.22
C ALA A 593 7.36 -27.32 -1.24
N VAL A 594 8.34 -28.21 -1.32
CA VAL A 594 8.54 -29.29 -0.34
C VAL A 594 9.62 -28.83 0.63
N ARG A 595 9.33 -28.83 1.93
CA ARG A 595 10.33 -28.54 2.96
C ARG A 595 11.31 -29.71 3.03
N THR A 596 12.59 -29.40 2.82
CA THR A 596 13.69 -30.39 2.72
C THR A 596 14.57 -30.45 3.97
N GLY A 597 14.31 -29.58 4.95
CA GLY A 597 15.04 -29.51 6.20
C GLY A 597 14.55 -28.38 7.11
N PRO A 598 15.31 -28.04 8.18
CA PRO A 598 14.88 -27.05 9.17
C PRO A 598 14.60 -25.67 8.59
N ALA A 599 15.38 -25.20 7.61
CA ALA A 599 15.21 -23.91 6.97
C ALA A 599 15.41 -23.98 5.44
N THR A 600 15.27 -25.17 4.84
CA THR A 600 15.37 -25.37 3.39
C THR A 600 14.06 -25.84 2.80
N ALA A 601 13.74 -25.37 1.61
CA ALA A 601 12.64 -25.87 0.81
C ALA A 601 13.01 -25.95 -0.66
N ARG A 602 12.44 -26.92 -1.38
CA ARG A 602 12.59 -27.10 -2.82
C ARG A 602 11.29 -26.70 -3.52
N LEU A 603 11.37 -25.75 -4.45
CA LEU A 603 10.20 -25.27 -5.18
C LEU A 603 9.63 -26.40 -6.06
N ALA A 604 8.32 -26.61 -5.95
CA ALA A 604 7.64 -27.73 -6.58
C ALA A 604 6.98 -27.36 -7.91
N ILE A 605 6.86 -26.07 -8.24
CA ILE A 605 6.08 -25.58 -9.38
C ILE A 605 6.94 -24.63 -10.23
N PRO A 606 6.94 -24.79 -11.57
CA PRO A 606 7.70 -23.93 -12.46
C PRO A 606 7.11 -22.54 -12.47
N GLN A 607 7.98 -21.55 -12.58
CA GLN A 607 7.58 -20.16 -12.62
C GLN A 607 7.58 -19.63 -14.05
N PRO A 608 6.78 -18.58 -14.33
CA PRO A 608 6.83 -17.89 -15.61
C PRO A 608 8.21 -17.33 -15.93
N ARG A 609 8.48 -17.14 -17.22
CA ARG A 609 9.74 -16.55 -17.71
C ARG A 609 9.92 -15.13 -17.14
N GLY A 610 11.14 -14.82 -16.71
CA GLY A 610 11.48 -13.53 -16.09
C GLY A 610 11.47 -13.54 -14.56
N MET A 611 11.02 -14.63 -13.94
CA MET A 611 11.17 -14.85 -12.50
C MET A 611 12.58 -15.34 -12.16
N GLU A 612 13.11 -14.92 -11.01
CA GLU A 612 14.44 -15.34 -10.53
C GLU A 612 14.46 -16.77 -9.97
N TYR A 613 13.29 -17.39 -9.77
CA TYR A 613 13.13 -18.71 -9.18
C TYR A 613 12.37 -19.65 -10.11
N ASN A 614 12.64 -20.96 -10.07
CA ASN A 614 11.96 -21.98 -10.86
C ASN A 614 11.79 -23.31 -10.10
N ALA A 615 11.10 -24.27 -10.71
CA ALA A 615 10.96 -25.63 -10.18
C ALA A 615 12.33 -26.25 -9.88
N GLY A 616 12.42 -26.94 -8.74
CA GLY A 616 13.65 -27.60 -8.30
C GLY A 616 14.65 -26.68 -7.60
N ASP A 617 14.47 -25.35 -7.64
CA ASP A 617 15.32 -24.44 -6.87
C ASP A 617 15.20 -24.71 -5.38
N VAL A 618 16.34 -24.69 -4.70
CA VAL A 618 16.41 -24.82 -3.25
C VAL A 618 16.56 -23.42 -2.67
N VAL A 619 15.62 -23.06 -1.81
CA VAL A 619 15.54 -21.76 -1.14
C VAL A 619 15.71 -21.94 0.36
N VAL A 620 16.24 -20.91 1.00
CA VAL A 620 16.22 -20.77 2.45
C VAL A 620 14.89 -20.14 2.86
N ILE A 621 14.25 -20.68 3.89
CA ILE A 621 12.98 -20.17 4.43
C ILE A 621 13.14 -19.74 5.89
N ASP A 622 12.37 -18.74 6.32
CA ASP A 622 12.15 -18.46 7.74
C ASP A 622 11.11 -19.47 8.27
N PRO A 623 11.47 -20.35 9.22
CA PRO A 623 10.59 -21.41 9.69
C PRO A 623 9.48 -20.94 10.64
N ARG A 624 9.23 -19.62 10.73
CA ARG A 624 8.04 -19.05 11.39
C ARG A 624 6.85 -19.00 10.40
N PRO A 625 5.73 -19.67 10.70
CA PRO A 625 4.53 -19.59 9.86
C PRO A 625 4.04 -18.15 9.72
N LEU A 626 3.69 -17.75 8.50
CA LEU A 626 3.09 -16.44 8.23
C LEU A 626 1.60 -16.40 8.56
N GLU A 627 0.95 -17.55 8.56
CA GLU A 627 -0.46 -17.72 8.92
C GLU A 627 -0.59 -18.73 10.08
N PRO A 628 -1.47 -18.47 11.06
CA PRO A 628 -1.75 -19.43 12.12
C PRO A 628 -2.43 -20.68 11.53
N ILE A 629 -2.13 -21.84 12.12
CA ILE A 629 -2.76 -23.11 11.70
C ILE A 629 -4.25 -23.05 12.08
N PRO A 630 -5.18 -23.28 11.14
CA PRO A 630 -6.61 -23.27 11.42
C PRO A 630 -7.00 -24.21 12.57
N GLU A 631 -7.93 -23.78 13.41
CA GLU A 631 -8.46 -24.59 14.52
C GLU A 631 -9.47 -25.64 14.03
N ASP A 632 -10.23 -25.34 12.97
CA ASP A 632 -11.19 -26.27 12.37
C ASP A 632 -10.46 -27.46 11.72
N PRO A 633 -10.73 -28.71 12.13
CA PRO A 633 -10.18 -29.90 11.50
C PRO A 633 -10.39 -29.99 9.99
N LYS A 634 -11.49 -29.45 9.45
CA LYS A 634 -11.75 -29.49 7.99
C LYS A 634 -10.87 -28.52 7.21
N GLU A 635 -10.72 -27.30 7.70
CA GLU A 635 -9.82 -26.31 7.09
C GLU A 635 -8.36 -26.77 7.18
N ARG A 636 -8.01 -27.49 8.25
CA ARG A 636 -6.66 -28.03 8.46
C ARG A 636 -6.28 -29.11 7.45
N GLU A 637 -7.22 -29.88 6.90
CA GLU A 637 -6.93 -30.93 5.90
C GLU A 637 -6.36 -30.37 4.60
N SER A 638 -6.79 -29.17 4.20
CA SER A 638 -6.32 -28.47 3.00
C SER A 638 -5.29 -27.37 3.28
N PHE A 639 -4.95 -27.13 4.55
CA PHE A 639 -4.06 -26.03 4.92
C PHE A 639 -2.60 -26.37 4.63
N VAL A 640 -2.00 -25.62 3.71
CA VAL A 640 -0.56 -25.66 3.44
C VAL A 640 0.08 -24.46 4.13
N VAL A 641 1.03 -24.71 5.04
CA VAL A 641 1.59 -23.63 5.87
C VAL A 641 2.48 -22.69 5.03
N PRO A 642 2.26 -21.37 5.07
CA PRO A 642 3.10 -20.40 4.38
C PRO A 642 4.30 -19.97 5.20
N PHE A 643 5.47 -19.93 4.56
CA PHE A 643 6.74 -19.47 5.11
C PHE A 643 7.37 -18.42 4.21
N ALA A 644 8.05 -17.44 4.79
CA ALA A 644 8.79 -16.43 4.02
C ALA A 644 10.06 -17.04 3.43
N GLY A 645 10.30 -16.82 2.13
CA GLY A 645 11.59 -17.10 1.50
C GLY A 645 12.61 -16.03 1.89
N VAL A 646 13.81 -16.46 2.25
CA VAL A 646 14.91 -15.58 2.69
C VAL A 646 15.87 -15.32 1.53
N THR A 647 16.34 -16.38 0.87
CA THR A 647 17.26 -16.28 -0.26
C THR A 647 17.29 -17.57 -1.07
N MET A 648 17.74 -17.51 -2.33
CA MET A 648 18.05 -18.70 -3.10
C MET A 648 19.33 -19.34 -2.56
N LEU A 649 19.25 -20.62 -2.16
CA LEU A 649 20.42 -21.38 -1.72
C LEU A 649 21.15 -21.96 -2.93
N ARG A 650 20.43 -22.67 -3.80
CA ARG A 650 20.97 -23.30 -5.01
C ARG A 650 19.91 -23.34 -6.11
N PRO A 651 20.26 -22.97 -7.36
CA PRO A 651 19.36 -23.16 -8.48
C PRO A 651 19.22 -24.66 -8.78
N GLY A 652 17.99 -25.10 -9.04
CA GLY A 652 17.66 -26.43 -9.55
C GLY A 652 18.02 -26.59 -11.02
N GLY A 653 18.16 -25.47 -11.74
CA GLY A 653 18.64 -25.41 -13.12
C GLY A 653 17.62 -25.87 -14.16
N TYR A 654 16.35 -26.02 -13.77
CA TYR A 654 15.28 -26.31 -14.72
C TYR A 654 14.96 -25.08 -15.57
N THR A 655 14.62 -25.30 -16.84
CA THR A 655 14.02 -24.28 -17.71
C THR A 655 12.61 -24.70 -18.07
N SER A 656 11.66 -23.77 -17.97
CA SER A 656 10.23 -24.03 -18.14
C SER A 656 9.71 -23.35 -19.40
N TRP A 657 8.81 -24.04 -20.11
CA TRP A 657 8.23 -23.58 -21.37
C TRP A 657 6.70 -23.69 -21.32
N PHE A 658 6.04 -22.59 -21.66
CA PHE A 658 4.58 -22.49 -21.68
C PHE A 658 4.01 -23.17 -22.92
N PHE A 659 2.86 -23.83 -22.77
CA PHE A 659 2.04 -24.31 -23.87
C PHE A 659 0.56 -23.98 -23.64
N ASP A 660 -0.18 -23.79 -24.73
CA ASP A 660 -1.62 -23.51 -24.72
C ASP A 660 -2.29 -24.07 -25.99
N GLY A 661 -3.57 -24.39 -25.94
CA GLY A 661 -4.35 -24.81 -27.10
C GLY A 661 -5.64 -25.54 -26.73
N ALA A 662 -6.23 -26.21 -27.72
CA ALA A 662 -7.40 -27.06 -27.48
C ALA A 662 -6.98 -28.35 -26.75
N ALA A 663 -7.78 -28.78 -25.78
CA ALA A 663 -7.53 -30.02 -25.07
C ALA A 663 -7.66 -31.22 -26.02
N PRO A 664 -6.69 -32.15 -26.02
CA PRO A 664 -6.76 -33.37 -26.83
C PRO A 664 -7.72 -34.40 -26.20
N SER A 665 -7.88 -35.55 -26.85
CA SER A 665 -8.59 -36.69 -26.25
C SER A 665 -7.85 -37.27 -25.03
N GLU A 666 -8.56 -38.00 -24.17
CA GLU A 666 -7.95 -38.63 -22.97
C GLU A 666 -6.82 -39.61 -23.33
N GLU A 667 -6.94 -40.32 -24.45
CA GLU A 667 -5.90 -41.25 -24.93
C GLU A 667 -4.64 -40.51 -25.37
N GLU A 668 -4.78 -39.46 -26.20
CA GLU A 668 -3.68 -38.59 -26.65
C GLU A 668 -2.99 -37.90 -25.45
N TRP A 669 -3.77 -37.43 -24.48
CA TRP A 669 -3.24 -36.79 -23.27
C TRP A 669 -2.46 -37.75 -22.38
N THR A 670 -2.92 -39.01 -22.27
CA THR A 670 -2.24 -40.04 -21.48
C THR A 670 -0.88 -40.38 -22.09
N GLU A 671 -0.83 -40.60 -23.41
CA GLU A 671 0.41 -40.87 -24.13
C GLU A 671 1.40 -39.70 -24.01
N PHE A 672 0.91 -38.47 -24.15
CA PHE A 672 1.73 -37.26 -23.96
C PHE A 672 2.37 -37.18 -22.58
N ASN A 673 1.59 -37.44 -21.52
CA ASN A 673 2.11 -37.46 -20.15
C ASN A 673 3.17 -38.55 -19.93
N GLU A 674 2.96 -39.76 -20.47
CA GLU A 674 3.92 -40.86 -20.34
C GLU A 674 5.27 -40.51 -20.99
N VAL A 675 5.25 -39.93 -22.19
CA VAL A 675 6.47 -39.55 -22.94
C VAL A 675 7.30 -38.51 -22.17
N LEU A 676 6.64 -37.50 -21.58
CA LEU A 676 7.30 -36.48 -20.77
C LEU A 676 7.81 -37.05 -19.44
N ALA A 677 7.03 -37.91 -18.78
CA ALA A 677 7.40 -38.54 -17.52
C ALA A 677 8.63 -39.47 -17.67
N GLU A 678 8.72 -40.27 -18.73
CA GLU A 678 9.88 -41.13 -19.01
C GLU A 678 11.19 -40.36 -19.18
N ARG A 679 11.10 -39.09 -19.63
CA ARG A 679 12.24 -38.18 -19.79
C ARG A 679 12.55 -37.38 -18.52
N GLY A 680 11.74 -37.53 -17.48
CA GLY A 680 11.83 -36.73 -16.27
C GLY A 680 11.54 -35.25 -16.53
N TRP A 681 10.63 -34.95 -17.47
CA TRP A 681 10.18 -33.59 -17.79
C TRP A 681 8.83 -33.35 -17.13
N PRO A 682 8.81 -32.87 -15.88
CA PRO A 682 7.55 -32.62 -15.19
C PRO A 682 6.73 -31.55 -15.92
N MET A 683 5.43 -31.78 -15.95
CA MET A 683 4.45 -30.89 -16.56
C MET A 683 3.39 -30.49 -15.53
N TRP A 684 3.01 -29.22 -15.55
CA TRP A 684 1.95 -28.66 -14.73
C TRP A 684 0.89 -28.05 -15.62
N VAL A 685 -0.36 -28.43 -15.39
CA VAL A 685 -1.52 -27.96 -16.16
C VAL A 685 -2.41 -27.16 -15.23
N TYR A 686 -2.78 -25.97 -15.68
CA TYR A 686 -3.51 -24.98 -14.87
C TYR A 686 -4.93 -24.73 -15.37
N SER A 687 -5.24 -25.14 -16.60
CA SER A 687 -6.59 -25.10 -17.15
C SER A 687 -7.55 -26.01 -16.37
N ASP A 688 -8.71 -25.48 -16.02
CA ASP A 688 -9.82 -26.22 -15.42
C ASP A 688 -10.88 -26.62 -16.48
N GLU A 689 -11.97 -27.23 -16.04
CA GLU A 689 -13.10 -27.60 -16.90
C GLU A 689 -13.81 -26.39 -17.54
N ASN A 690 -13.49 -25.15 -17.17
CA ASN A 690 -14.10 -23.92 -17.69
C ASN A 690 -13.25 -23.24 -18.76
N TYR A 691 -11.95 -23.57 -18.85
CA TYR A 691 -11.10 -23.01 -19.89
C TYR A 691 -11.53 -23.48 -21.29
N ARG A 692 -11.74 -22.53 -22.20
CA ARG A 692 -12.21 -22.77 -23.56
C ARG A 692 -11.39 -21.99 -24.57
N VAL A 693 -11.14 -22.59 -25.73
CA VAL A 693 -10.50 -21.95 -26.88
C VAL A 693 -11.45 -21.93 -28.07
N THR A 694 -11.26 -20.98 -28.99
CA THR A 694 -12.19 -20.80 -30.11
C THR A 694 -11.72 -21.56 -31.34
N HIS A 695 -12.56 -22.45 -31.87
CA HIS A 695 -12.26 -23.16 -33.11
C HIS A 695 -12.17 -22.16 -34.28
N PRO A 696 -11.05 -22.09 -35.03
CA PRO A 696 -10.81 -21.03 -36.02
C PRO A 696 -11.78 -21.05 -37.21
N ALA A 697 -12.18 -22.24 -37.68
CA ALA A 697 -13.08 -22.36 -38.83
C ALA A 697 -14.58 -22.25 -38.50
N THR A 698 -15.01 -22.69 -37.32
CA THR A 698 -16.44 -22.80 -36.95
C THR A 698 -16.88 -21.78 -35.91
N GLY A 699 -15.94 -21.17 -35.16
CA GLY A 699 -16.23 -20.30 -34.02
C GLY A 699 -16.75 -21.03 -32.79
N GLU A 700 -16.76 -22.36 -32.80
CA GLU A 700 -17.20 -23.20 -31.68
C GLU A 700 -16.23 -23.10 -30.49
N GLN A 701 -16.75 -23.15 -29.26
CA GLN A 701 -15.94 -23.16 -28.04
C GLN A 701 -15.53 -24.59 -27.71
N LEU A 702 -14.24 -24.88 -27.79
CA LEU A 702 -13.65 -26.18 -27.46
C LEU A 702 -13.08 -26.15 -26.05
N PRO A 703 -13.07 -27.27 -25.30
CA PRO A 703 -12.25 -27.40 -24.10
C PRO A 703 -10.79 -27.01 -24.39
N GLY A 704 -10.20 -26.15 -23.58
CA GLY A 704 -8.82 -25.71 -23.72
C GLY A 704 -7.90 -26.42 -22.72
N VAL A 705 -6.60 -26.40 -22.99
CA VAL A 705 -5.56 -26.82 -22.04
C VAL A 705 -4.38 -25.86 -22.10
N PHE A 706 -3.88 -25.43 -20.94
CA PHE A 706 -2.63 -24.67 -20.86
C PHE A 706 -1.80 -25.06 -19.63
N GLY A 707 -0.49 -24.92 -19.77
CA GLY A 707 0.44 -25.40 -18.76
C GLY A 707 1.89 -25.05 -19.05
N TRP A 708 2.78 -25.62 -18.23
CA TRP A 708 4.22 -25.46 -18.34
C TRP A 708 4.90 -26.82 -18.30
N ILE A 709 5.94 -26.97 -19.11
CA ILE A 709 6.82 -28.14 -19.11
C ILE A 709 8.21 -27.69 -18.68
N ALA A 710 8.77 -28.32 -17.66
CA ALA A 710 10.13 -28.02 -17.21
C ALA A 710 11.11 -29.11 -17.67
N ILE A 711 12.22 -28.67 -18.26
CA ILE A 711 13.32 -29.55 -18.67
C ILE A 711 14.53 -29.34 -17.74
N PRO A 712 15.24 -30.42 -17.36
CA PRO A 712 16.38 -30.35 -16.44
C PRO A 712 17.60 -29.69 -17.12
N PRO A 713 18.62 -29.25 -16.37
CA PRO A 713 19.80 -28.54 -16.89
C PRO A 713 20.65 -29.33 -17.91
N GLY A 714 20.38 -30.63 -18.10
CA GLY A 714 21.01 -31.47 -19.12
C GLY A 714 20.26 -31.54 -20.46
N SER A 715 18.99 -31.14 -20.51
CA SER A 715 18.14 -31.17 -21.71
C SER A 715 18.16 -29.82 -22.43
N ARG A 716 18.04 -29.84 -23.76
CA ARG A 716 18.06 -28.62 -24.57
C ARG A 716 16.64 -28.22 -24.98
N PRO A 717 16.32 -26.91 -25.11
CA PRO A 717 15.02 -26.47 -25.63
C PRO A 717 14.69 -27.09 -27.00
N ALA A 718 15.69 -27.24 -27.88
CA ALA A 718 15.50 -27.90 -29.19
C ALA A 718 15.09 -29.38 -29.09
N GLU A 719 15.44 -30.06 -28.00
CA GLU A 719 15.02 -31.44 -27.75
C GLU A 719 13.56 -31.48 -27.30
N LEU A 720 13.14 -30.52 -26.46
CA LEU A 720 11.75 -30.37 -26.05
C LEU A 720 10.87 -30.07 -27.27
N ASP A 721 11.23 -29.07 -28.08
CA ASP A 721 10.51 -28.67 -29.29
C ASP A 721 10.27 -29.87 -30.23
N ALA A 722 11.33 -30.62 -30.53
CA ALA A 722 11.23 -31.81 -31.38
C ALA A 722 10.32 -32.91 -30.80
N VAL A 723 10.34 -33.12 -29.48
CA VAL A 723 9.46 -34.09 -28.82
C VAL A 723 8.01 -33.62 -28.81
N LEU A 724 7.76 -32.33 -28.54
CA LEU A 724 6.40 -31.78 -28.58
C LEU A 724 5.82 -31.86 -29.98
N ASP A 725 6.60 -31.54 -31.01
CA ASP A 725 6.16 -31.67 -32.40
C ASP A 725 5.83 -33.12 -32.77
N ASP A 726 6.68 -34.09 -32.43
CA ASP A 726 6.49 -35.52 -32.75
C ASP A 726 5.22 -36.09 -32.07
N VAL A 727 5.03 -35.80 -30.78
CA VAL A 727 3.93 -36.37 -29.99
C VAL A 727 2.58 -35.70 -30.29
N THR A 728 2.59 -34.45 -30.77
CA THR A 728 1.37 -33.69 -31.08
C THR A 728 1.05 -33.64 -32.58
N GLU A 729 1.88 -34.24 -33.46
CA GLU A 729 1.75 -34.15 -34.93
C GLU A 729 0.36 -34.58 -35.43
N GLN A 730 -0.22 -35.61 -34.81
CA GLN A 730 -1.47 -36.23 -35.25
C GLN A 730 -2.72 -35.68 -34.55
N TRP A 731 -2.55 -34.72 -33.64
CA TRP A 731 -3.66 -34.20 -32.86
C TRP A 731 -4.63 -33.44 -33.76
N SER A 732 -5.92 -33.60 -33.47
CA SER A 732 -6.99 -32.94 -34.24
C SER A 732 -6.91 -31.41 -34.15
N HIS A 733 -6.39 -30.89 -33.04
CA HIS A 733 -6.13 -29.47 -32.81
C HIS A 733 -4.71 -29.30 -32.25
N PRO A 734 -3.94 -28.30 -32.74
CA PRO A 734 -2.56 -28.12 -32.31
C PRO A 734 -2.47 -27.39 -30.96
N LEU A 735 -1.42 -27.70 -30.20
CA LEU A 735 -0.92 -26.82 -29.13
C LEU A 735 0.05 -25.77 -29.70
N ALA A 736 0.22 -24.68 -28.97
CA ALA A 736 1.19 -23.64 -29.24
C ALA A 736 2.14 -23.46 -28.06
N TRP A 737 3.45 -23.49 -28.34
CA TRP A 737 4.53 -23.19 -27.39
C TRP A 737 5.44 -22.09 -27.96
N LEU A 738 4.83 -20.94 -28.29
CA LEU A 738 5.46 -19.89 -29.10
C LEU A 738 6.82 -19.43 -28.59
N ASP A 739 6.98 -19.27 -27.27
CA ASP A 739 8.25 -18.81 -26.70
C ASP A 739 9.37 -19.84 -26.85
N LEU A 740 9.04 -21.14 -26.79
CA LEU A 740 9.99 -22.22 -27.04
C LEU A 740 10.41 -22.23 -28.52
N ALA A 741 9.45 -22.12 -29.43
CA ALA A 741 9.71 -22.05 -30.88
C ALA A 741 10.60 -20.85 -31.25
N ARG A 742 10.37 -19.68 -30.61
CA ARG A 742 11.20 -18.48 -30.75
C ARG A 742 12.62 -18.67 -30.22
N GLU A 743 12.78 -19.31 -29.06
CA GLU A 743 14.10 -19.57 -28.47
C GLU A 743 14.93 -20.53 -29.32
N VAL A 744 14.30 -21.59 -29.83
CA VAL A 744 14.97 -22.60 -30.67
C VAL A 744 15.20 -22.06 -32.09
N GLY A 745 14.41 -21.07 -32.52
CA GLY A 745 14.48 -20.49 -33.86
C GLY A 745 13.86 -21.39 -34.94
N ILE A 746 12.90 -22.24 -34.55
CA ILE A 746 12.22 -23.21 -35.42
C ILE A 746 10.73 -22.90 -35.41
N GLU A 747 10.12 -22.79 -36.60
CA GLU A 747 8.66 -22.65 -36.82
C GLU A 747 7.89 -21.63 -35.96
N ALA A 748 8.53 -20.57 -35.43
CA ALA A 748 7.85 -19.56 -34.61
C ALA A 748 6.59 -18.96 -35.29
N GLU A 749 6.64 -18.72 -36.60
CA GLU A 749 5.50 -18.22 -37.39
C GLU A 749 4.28 -19.17 -37.37
N ARG A 750 4.51 -20.49 -37.27
CA ARG A 750 3.44 -21.49 -37.14
C ARG A 750 2.72 -21.31 -35.82
N HIS A 751 3.46 -21.16 -34.72
CA HIS A 751 2.87 -20.98 -33.40
C HIS A 751 2.18 -19.62 -33.24
N GLU A 752 2.72 -18.54 -33.82
CA GLU A 752 2.04 -17.23 -33.85
C GLU A 752 0.69 -17.31 -34.56
N ARG A 753 0.65 -18.05 -35.68
CA ARG A 753 -0.59 -18.30 -36.41
C ARG A 753 -1.58 -19.10 -35.57
N ILE A 754 -1.13 -20.17 -34.90
CA ILE A 754 -1.99 -20.99 -34.04
C ILE A 754 -2.58 -20.14 -32.91
N SER A 755 -1.78 -19.37 -32.18
CA SER A 755 -2.26 -18.49 -31.10
C SER A 755 -3.31 -17.50 -31.61
N LYS A 756 -3.06 -16.87 -32.76
CA LYS A 756 -3.99 -15.91 -33.35
C LYS A 756 -5.30 -16.55 -33.83
N GLU A 757 -5.23 -17.74 -34.42
CA GLU A 757 -6.37 -18.45 -34.99
C GLU A 757 -7.29 -19.00 -33.90
N TYR A 758 -6.72 -19.52 -32.81
CA TYR A 758 -7.47 -20.11 -31.69
C TYR A 758 -7.83 -19.10 -30.58
N GLY A 759 -7.26 -17.89 -30.63
CA GLY A 759 -7.51 -16.82 -29.65
C GLY A 759 -6.79 -17.05 -28.32
N LEU A 760 -5.58 -17.60 -28.37
CA LEU A 760 -4.70 -17.91 -27.23
C LEU A 760 -3.88 -16.69 -26.78
#